data_AF-A0AAJ0BAC1-F1
#
_entry.id   AF-A0AAJ0BAC1-F1
#
_cell.length_a   1.000
_cell.length_b   1.000
_cell.length_c   1.000
_cell.angle_alpha   90.00
_cell.angle_beta   90.00
_cell.angle_gamma   90.00
#
_symmetry.space_group_name_H-M   'P 1'
#
loop_
_entity.id
_entity.type
_entity.pdbx_description
1 polymer ?
#
loop_
_entity_poly.entity_id
_entity_poly.type
_entity_poly.pdbx_seq_one_letter_code
_entity_poly.pdbx_strand_id
1 'polypeptide(L)'
;MSVSSVKIYINMAREYLDSPYRVDDVEPNLVQAEQRLTNLSPDDAAPLIAQIADIRAKLDDIVKPADARQISAAQGKIRQARDYIDTNHGQLTKSDKEHIEELFKIANQHLDQITDERKADKLKAPVLAEIDLIRVQYGTLYSEPPPPPKAATPPPPSQQYHDAKRAVFWANDYFTSPGRMDQVEPELAKAGRLLQGDTSREADALRAEIATLREKLDDIVSPSDEATLRAARRDVQSVRDYMDNQREFLDRGDTKLELDRRLQRIIDESLNKISHPRKADQLKAPILQEIALIRSQLGISTATPILRSVAPAPISAAKARSVSENTLSYEDQDRLNRAKRSIGQARSNIESRRTEGVENLFFDATNLLAPVDDAHKGHLVDEIEQLRRDLEATRLAENTRMITSELDRRLSGVEDDVDYPDRLRYSVISFKQRFERDEVRRTLTPEMYQTYEKRLADVLAAGQARVKAEILKRAEPALQQLKDKLTTNPFLGLQQYDANRVDGELRSMRWQVEKELKQLSEDDADRVRLYKELEGTDAKFEVYLNEWVKAGVHESVKHGWQMILDEVQGWEQESVAPDAQPLEEPRMPQTRLAIHRVYYYLHGDTSVQRTRDENRGDSVIAAIDRDAELLLESAGTKMASAFYDIIDAAEKMETPIEDRWLRDKPSSLVTAARTTFENTRFHDPVVSRLQALDQRWKDELAGVHGAREVLCKKLTSEGIAKWPGIIGGIPLVSDFDPGSAKPGDAVHLSGVYNRAGWDFDGGQYGFSMRFNGVPLGGVYESYINKALDHAAYELKLRIDDHEAWDVVGVVLGPGSIKERTRREIRIGMTTETIEEWIPVNCLRLRVIALRAGPVAVGPQK
;
A
#
# COMPACT_ATOMS: atom_id res chain seq x y z
N MET A 1 36.96 14.51 -41.32
CA MET A 1 36.20 14.96 -40.13
C MET A 1 37.04 14.72 -38.88
N SER A 2 36.90 15.51 -37.81
CA SER A 2 37.73 15.34 -36.61
C SER A 2 37.12 14.30 -35.65
N VAL A 3 37.98 13.59 -34.91
CA VAL A 3 37.62 12.72 -33.78
C VAL A 3 36.70 13.45 -32.79
N SER A 4 36.91 14.76 -32.60
CA SER A 4 36.08 15.62 -31.75
C SER A 4 34.60 15.61 -32.17
N SER A 5 34.33 15.58 -33.48
CA SER A 5 32.95 15.58 -33.98
C SER A 5 32.20 14.29 -33.64
N VAL A 6 32.87 13.12 -33.64
CA VAL A 6 32.27 11.83 -33.24
C VAL A 6 32.07 11.78 -31.73
N LYS A 7 33.04 12.27 -30.95
CA LYS A 7 32.96 12.35 -29.49
C LYS A 7 31.78 13.18 -28.99
N ILE A 8 31.38 14.24 -29.70
CA ILE A 8 30.20 15.04 -29.35
C ILE A 8 28.94 14.16 -29.33
N TYR A 9 28.69 13.36 -30.37
CA TYR A 9 27.50 12.50 -30.43
C TYR A 9 27.56 11.34 -29.42
N ILE A 10 28.74 10.77 -29.19
CA ILE A 10 28.93 9.74 -28.15
C ILE A 10 28.66 10.33 -26.75
N ASN A 11 29.11 11.56 -26.47
CA ASN A 11 28.87 12.23 -25.19
C ASN A 11 27.39 12.61 -25.02
N MET A 12 26.73 13.11 -26.08
CA MET A 12 25.28 13.36 -26.05
C MET A 12 24.49 12.06 -25.82
N ALA A 13 24.88 10.97 -26.48
CA ALA A 13 24.28 9.65 -26.26
C ALA A 13 24.46 9.18 -24.80
N ARG A 14 25.62 9.42 -24.18
CA ARG A 14 25.85 9.14 -22.75
C ARG A 14 25.00 10.00 -21.83
N GLU A 15 24.96 11.31 -22.07
CA GLU A 15 24.14 12.23 -21.28
C GLU A 15 22.65 11.87 -21.35
N TYR A 16 22.18 11.44 -22.52
CA TYR A 16 20.79 11.02 -22.72
C TYR A 16 20.51 9.63 -22.16
N LEU A 17 21.51 8.76 -22.10
CA LEU A 17 21.41 7.46 -21.43
C LEU A 17 21.14 7.62 -19.93
N ASP A 18 21.73 8.63 -19.29
CA ASP A 18 21.51 8.95 -17.88
C ASP A 18 20.17 9.70 -17.63
N SER A 19 19.50 10.14 -18.70
CA SER A 19 18.23 10.87 -18.62
C SER A 19 17.04 9.96 -18.97
N PRO A 20 16.14 9.66 -18.01
CA PRO A 20 15.01 8.77 -18.25
C PRO A 20 14.03 9.30 -19.32
N TYR A 21 14.05 10.61 -19.60
CA TYR A 21 13.17 11.25 -20.58
C TYR A 21 13.75 11.36 -21.99
N ARG A 22 15.04 11.05 -22.18
CA ARG A 22 15.74 11.25 -23.46
C ARG A 22 16.38 9.99 -24.03
N VAL A 23 16.06 8.82 -23.47
CA VAL A 23 16.57 7.53 -23.95
C VAL A 23 16.29 7.30 -25.45
N ASP A 24 15.20 7.83 -25.98
CA ASP A 24 14.86 7.72 -27.41
C ASP A 24 15.86 8.44 -28.33
N ASP A 25 16.56 9.44 -27.81
CA ASP A 25 17.56 10.20 -28.56
C ASP A 25 18.94 9.49 -28.57
N VAL A 26 19.16 8.44 -27.76
CA VAL A 26 20.47 7.77 -27.65
C VAL A 26 20.86 7.10 -28.96
N GLU A 27 20.00 6.24 -29.53
CA GLU A 27 20.31 5.50 -30.76
C GLU A 27 20.52 6.43 -31.98
N PRO A 28 19.67 7.44 -32.25
CA PRO A 28 19.93 8.40 -33.33
C PRO A 28 21.31 9.06 -33.24
N ASN A 29 21.77 9.40 -32.02
CA ASN A 29 23.10 9.96 -31.81
C ASN A 29 24.21 8.93 -32.06
N LEU A 30 24.02 7.67 -31.67
CA LEU A 30 24.97 6.59 -31.96
C LEU A 30 25.08 6.30 -33.47
N VAL A 31 23.96 6.26 -34.21
CA VAL A 31 23.96 6.10 -35.67
C VAL A 31 24.69 7.26 -36.35
N GLN A 32 24.48 8.49 -35.89
CA GLN A 32 25.22 9.66 -36.38
C GLN A 32 26.72 9.58 -36.08
N ALA A 33 27.10 9.03 -34.91
CA ALA A 33 28.49 8.77 -34.57
C ALA A 33 29.11 7.74 -35.54
N GLU A 34 28.41 6.63 -35.82
CA GLU A 34 28.86 5.57 -36.72
C GLU A 34 29.02 6.01 -38.17
N GLN A 35 28.08 6.79 -38.71
CA GLN A 35 28.19 7.35 -40.05
C GLN A 35 29.49 8.16 -40.22
N ARG A 36 29.91 8.85 -39.16
CA ARG A 36 31.13 9.68 -39.17
C ARG A 36 32.40 8.90 -38.91
N LEU A 37 32.33 7.73 -38.26
CA LEU A 37 33.46 6.82 -38.07
C LEU A 37 34.07 6.36 -39.40
N THR A 38 33.27 6.25 -40.47
CA THR A 38 33.75 5.85 -41.81
C THR A 38 34.82 6.77 -42.41
N ASN A 39 34.99 7.99 -41.87
CA ASN A 39 35.95 8.98 -42.33
C ASN A 39 37.18 9.11 -41.43
N LEU A 40 37.34 8.23 -40.42
CA LEU A 40 38.50 8.18 -39.53
C LEU A 40 39.42 7.01 -39.89
N SER A 41 40.68 7.11 -39.46
CA SER A 41 41.61 5.98 -39.55
C SER A 41 41.10 4.82 -38.67
N PRO A 42 41.41 3.55 -39.02
CA PRO A 42 41.02 2.41 -38.19
C PRO A 42 41.49 2.52 -36.74
N ASP A 43 42.70 3.06 -36.52
CA ASP A 43 43.31 3.21 -35.20
C ASP A 43 42.56 4.24 -34.33
N ASP A 44 42.10 5.34 -34.94
CA ASP A 44 41.30 6.36 -34.25
C ASP A 44 39.83 5.92 -34.04
N ALA A 45 39.30 5.08 -34.93
CA ALA A 45 37.92 4.60 -34.89
C ALA A 45 37.71 3.49 -33.85
N ALA A 46 38.67 2.59 -33.65
CA ALA A 46 38.57 1.46 -32.74
C ALA A 46 38.09 1.81 -31.31
N PRO A 47 38.69 2.79 -30.60
CA PRO A 47 38.25 3.14 -29.24
C PRO A 47 36.87 3.81 -29.19
N LEU A 48 36.40 4.39 -30.30
CA LEU A 48 35.07 4.99 -30.39
C LEU A 48 33.99 3.93 -30.69
N ILE A 49 34.31 2.93 -31.53
CA ILE A 49 33.46 1.75 -31.77
C ILE A 49 33.21 1.01 -30.46
N ALA A 50 34.25 0.81 -29.65
CA ALA A 50 34.11 0.18 -28.33
C ALA A 50 33.18 0.97 -27.38
N GLN A 51 33.23 2.32 -27.42
CA GLN A 51 32.33 3.17 -26.63
C GLN A 51 30.88 3.11 -27.14
N ILE A 52 30.67 3.08 -28.44
CA ILE A 52 29.32 2.93 -29.03
C ILE A 52 28.74 1.57 -28.63
N ALA A 53 29.53 0.50 -28.67
CA ALA A 53 29.12 -0.83 -28.23
C ALA A 53 28.77 -0.86 -26.72
N ASP A 54 29.57 -0.23 -25.86
CA ASP A 54 29.27 -0.09 -24.42
C ASP A 54 27.96 0.68 -24.17
N ILE A 55 27.73 1.78 -24.88
CA ILE A 55 26.49 2.57 -24.74
C ILE A 55 25.29 1.75 -25.23
N ARG A 56 25.39 1.01 -26.33
CA ARG A 56 24.29 0.12 -26.79
C ARG A 56 24.01 -1.00 -25.81
N ALA A 57 25.03 -1.61 -25.21
CA ALA A 57 24.85 -2.64 -24.19
C ALA A 57 24.11 -2.09 -22.96
N LYS A 58 24.45 -0.87 -22.51
CA LYS A 58 23.73 -0.21 -21.42
C LYS A 58 22.33 0.23 -21.83
N LEU A 59 22.17 0.72 -23.05
CA LEU A 59 20.88 1.09 -23.59
C LEU A 59 19.94 -0.10 -23.56
N ASP A 60 20.41 -1.32 -23.87
CA ASP A 60 19.64 -2.57 -23.83
C ASP A 60 19.04 -2.90 -22.46
N ASP A 61 19.65 -2.44 -21.37
CA ASP A 61 19.14 -2.67 -20.00
C ASP A 61 18.18 -1.58 -19.50
N ILE A 62 18.09 -0.42 -20.17
CA ILE A 62 17.19 0.66 -19.76
C ILE A 62 15.79 0.47 -20.35
N VAL A 63 14.78 0.39 -19.49
CA VAL A 63 13.38 0.36 -19.91
C VAL A 63 12.86 1.78 -20.04
N LYS A 64 12.22 2.10 -21.17
CA LYS A 64 11.61 3.42 -21.38
C LYS A 64 10.52 3.66 -20.34
N PRO A 65 10.33 4.89 -19.81
CA PRO A 65 9.26 5.17 -18.86
C PRO A 65 7.86 4.84 -19.38
N ALA A 66 7.62 4.99 -20.69
CA ALA A 66 6.35 4.61 -21.30
C ALA A 66 6.12 3.09 -21.25
N ASP A 67 7.09 2.30 -21.67
CA ASP A 67 7.01 0.84 -21.64
C ASP A 67 6.99 0.31 -20.19
N ALA A 68 7.74 0.93 -19.28
CA ALA A 68 7.70 0.62 -17.85
C ALA A 68 6.30 0.85 -17.24
N ARG A 69 5.58 1.91 -17.66
CA ARG A 69 4.19 2.14 -17.27
C ARG A 69 3.27 1.03 -17.78
N GLN A 70 3.49 0.54 -19.01
CA GLN A 70 2.69 -0.56 -19.56
C GLN A 70 2.95 -1.88 -18.82
N ILE A 71 4.21 -2.19 -18.50
CA ILE A 71 4.56 -3.36 -17.68
C ILE A 71 3.89 -3.27 -16.30
N SER A 72 3.99 -2.12 -15.62
CA SER A 72 3.34 -1.90 -14.33
C SER A 72 1.81 -2.03 -14.40
N ALA A 73 1.18 -1.53 -15.48
CA ALA A 73 -0.26 -1.67 -15.70
C ALA A 73 -0.67 -3.13 -15.90
N ALA A 74 0.09 -3.89 -16.71
CA ALA A 74 -0.12 -5.32 -16.91
C ALA A 74 0.03 -6.11 -15.59
N GLN A 75 1.09 -5.84 -14.83
CA GLN A 75 1.31 -6.43 -13.49
C GLN A 75 0.19 -6.06 -12.51
N GLY A 76 -0.35 -4.85 -12.58
CA GLY A 76 -1.51 -4.43 -11.80
C GLY A 76 -2.75 -5.28 -12.07
N LYS A 77 -2.98 -5.67 -13.34
CA LYS A 77 -4.08 -6.56 -13.72
C LYS A 77 -3.86 -8.00 -13.26
N ILE A 78 -2.62 -8.49 -13.32
CA ILE A 78 -2.25 -9.80 -12.78
C ILE A 78 -2.50 -9.84 -11.26
N ARG A 79 -2.16 -8.76 -10.53
CA ARG A 79 -2.44 -8.66 -9.10
C ARG A 79 -3.94 -8.68 -8.80
N GLN A 80 -4.74 -7.93 -9.55
CA GLN A 80 -6.21 -7.96 -9.43
C GLN A 80 -6.76 -9.39 -9.64
N ALA A 81 -6.21 -10.13 -10.60
CA ALA A 81 -6.60 -11.53 -10.83
C ALA A 81 -6.24 -12.43 -9.64
N ARG A 82 -5.04 -12.29 -9.06
CA ARG A 82 -4.65 -13.03 -7.83
C ARG A 82 -5.55 -12.70 -6.64
N ASP A 83 -5.76 -11.42 -6.37
CA ASP A 83 -6.59 -10.96 -5.26
C ASP A 83 -8.02 -11.53 -5.39
N TYR A 84 -8.54 -11.59 -6.63
CA TYR A 84 -9.84 -12.18 -6.93
C TYR A 84 -9.87 -13.70 -6.67
N ILE A 85 -8.81 -14.43 -7.05
CA ILE A 85 -8.67 -15.88 -6.76
C ILE A 85 -8.64 -16.14 -5.25
N ASP A 86 -7.84 -15.35 -4.53
CA ASP A 86 -7.64 -15.49 -3.08
C ASP A 86 -8.92 -15.16 -2.30
N THR A 87 -9.64 -14.10 -2.71
CA THR A 87 -10.93 -13.69 -2.10
C THR A 87 -12.00 -14.77 -2.25
N ASN A 88 -11.99 -15.53 -3.35
CA ASN A 88 -12.91 -16.64 -3.58
C ASN A 88 -12.37 -17.99 -3.07
N HIS A 89 -11.27 -18.00 -2.28
CA HIS A 89 -10.63 -19.19 -1.72
C HIS A 89 -10.32 -20.29 -2.74
N GLY A 90 -10.05 -19.92 -4.00
CA GLY A 90 -9.83 -20.87 -5.10
C GLY A 90 -11.09 -21.60 -5.59
N GLN A 91 -12.27 -21.38 -5.00
CA GLN A 91 -13.54 -21.96 -5.44
C GLN A 91 -14.19 -21.08 -6.52
N LEU A 92 -13.57 -21.10 -7.70
CA LEU A 92 -14.00 -20.25 -8.82
C LEU A 92 -15.16 -20.90 -9.59
N THR A 93 -16.27 -20.19 -9.69
CA THR A 93 -17.35 -20.49 -10.63
C THR A 93 -16.88 -20.29 -12.07
N LYS A 94 -17.70 -20.70 -13.05
CA LYS A 94 -17.41 -20.44 -14.47
C LYS A 94 -17.30 -18.93 -14.76
N SER A 95 -18.20 -18.13 -14.17
CA SER A 95 -18.18 -16.66 -14.32
C SER A 95 -16.90 -16.04 -13.76
N ASP A 96 -16.41 -16.58 -12.64
CA ASP A 96 -15.19 -16.08 -12.00
C ASP A 96 -13.95 -16.33 -12.86
N LYS A 97 -13.89 -17.51 -13.50
CA LYS A 97 -12.82 -17.85 -14.45
C LYS A 97 -12.86 -16.96 -15.70
N GLU A 98 -14.05 -16.66 -16.22
CA GLU A 98 -14.22 -15.72 -17.34
C GLU A 98 -13.76 -14.31 -16.97
N HIS A 99 -14.04 -13.85 -15.74
CA HIS A 99 -13.55 -12.56 -15.24
C HIS A 99 -12.02 -12.51 -15.16
N ILE A 100 -11.39 -13.56 -14.63
CA ILE A 100 -9.92 -13.68 -14.54
C ILE A 100 -9.28 -13.65 -15.94
N GLU A 101 -9.85 -14.37 -16.91
CA GLU A 101 -9.33 -14.34 -18.29
C GLU A 101 -9.48 -12.97 -18.96
N GLU A 102 -10.55 -12.22 -18.66
CA GLU A 102 -10.68 -10.84 -19.16
C GLU A 102 -9.60 -9.92 -18.55
N LEU A 103 -9.23 -10.10 -17.27
CA LEU A 103 -8.11 -9.37 -16.67
C LEU A 103 -6.78 -9.69 -17.36
N PHE A 104 -6.52 -10.96 -17.68
CA PHE A 104 -5.31 -11.35 -18.42
C PHE A 104 -5.29 -10.81 -19.86
N LYS A 105 -6.44 -10.77 -20.53
CA LYS A 105 -6.56 -10.14 -21.84
C LYS A 105 -6.22 -8.64 -21.79
N ILE A 106 -6.69 -7.92 -20.76
CA ILE A 106 -6.32 -6.51 -20.56
C ILE A 106 -4.81 -6.38 -20.26
N ALA A 107 -4.24 -7.28 -19.46
CA ALA A 107 -2.79 -7.29 -19.22
C ALA A 107 -1.99 -7.45 -20.52
N ASN A 108 -2.41 -8.37 -21.40
CA ASN A 108 -1.80 -8.58 -22.71
C ASN A 108 -1.94 -7.34 -23.62
N GLN A 109 -3.08 -6.64 -23.58
CA GLN A 109 -3.26 -5.39 -24.33
C GLN A 109 -2.25 -4.30 -23.91
N HIS A 110 -1.94 -4.19 -22.61
CA HIS A 110 -0.89 -3.28 -22.14
C HIS A 110 0.49 -3.71 -22.63
N LEU A 111 0.79 -5.00 -22.55
CA LEU A 111 2.06 -5.55 -23.07
C LEU A 111 2.21 -5.26 -24.58
N ASP A 112 1.15 -5.36 -25.37
CA ASP A 112 1.18 -5.08 -26.80
C ASP A 112 1.40 -3.59 -27.15
N GLN A 113 1.26 -2.69 -26.17
CA GLN A 113 1.60 -1.27 -26.31
C GLN A 113 3.08 -0.96 -26.04
N ILE A 114 3.91 -1.96 -25.71
CA ILE A 114 5.36 -1.75 -25.57
C ILE A 114 5.93 -1.44 -26.95
N THR A 115 6.48 -0.23 -27.09
CA THR A 115 6.90 0.34 -28.37
C THR A 115 8.34 -0.01 -28.76
N ASP A 116 9.17 -0.42 -27.79
CA ASP A 116 10.54 -0.85 -28.05
C ASP A 116 10.57 -2.30 -28.57
N GLU A 117 10.42 -2.46 -29.89
CA GLU A 117 10.42 -3.76 -30.58
C GLU A 117 11.66 -4.62 -30.25
N ARG A 118 12.80 -3.99 -29.95
CA ARG A 118 14.05 -4.71 -29.64
C ARG A 118 13.96 -5.48 -28.33
N LYS A 119 13.11 -5.02 -27.41
CA LYS A 119 13.02 -5.51 -26.03
C LYS A 119 11.66 -6.06 -25.69
N ALA A 120 10.68 -5.89 -26.57
CA ALA A 120 9.31 -6.35 -26.36
C ALA A 120 9.30 -7.80 -25.85
N ASP A 121 10.01 -8.72 -26.49
CA ASP A 121 10.04 -10.12 -26.06
C ASP A 121 10.68 -10.31 -24.67
N LYS A 122 11.81 -9.65 -24.40
CA LYS A 122 12.53 -9.71 -23.11
C LYS A 122 11.67 -9.15 -21.97
N LEU A 123 10.90 -8.10 -22.22
CA LEU A 123 10.06 -7.42 -21.23
C LEU A 123 8.70 -8.12 -21.03
N LYS A 124 8.13 -8.71 -22.09
CA LYS A 124 6.86 -9.44 -22.04
C LYS A 124 7.02 -10.81 -21.39
N ALA A 125 8.12 -11.52 -21.65
CA ALA A 125 8.28 -12.92 -21.25
C ALA A 125 8.05 -13.20 -19.75
N PRO A 126 8.57 -12.40 -18.79
CA PRO A 126 8.32 -12.65 -17.37
C PRO A 126 6.83 -12.51 -16.99
N VAL A 127 6.15 -11.52 -17.58
CA VAL A 127 4.74 -11.23 -17.31
C VAL A 127 3.83 -12.31 -17.91
N LEU A 128 4.14 -12.78 -19.12
CA LEU A 128 3.43 -13.89 -19.76
C LEU A 128 3.63 -15.21 -19.00
N ALA A 129 4.85 -15.50 -18.55
CA ALA A 129 5.14 -16.68 -17.74
C ALA A 129 4.36 -16.66 -16.41
N GLU A 130 4.17 -15.48 -15.82
CA GLU A 130 3.36 -15.32 -14.60
C GLU A 130 1.86 -15.57 -14.86
N ILE A 131 1.32 -15.08 -15.99
CA ILE A 131 -0.05 -15.38 -16.43
C ILE A 131 -0.23 -16.90 -16.60
N ASP A 132 0.72 -17.56 -17.27
CA ASP A 132 0.66 -19.01 -17.48
C ASP A 132 0.76 -19.80 -16.18
N LEU A 133 1.60 -19.36 -15.24
CA LEU A 133 1.68 -19.95 -13.89
C LEU A 133 0.32 -19.88 -13.17
N ILE A 134 -0.34 -18.72 -13.20
CA ILE A 134 -1.64 -18.54 -12.54
C ILE A 134 -2.71 -19.38 -13.24
N ARG A 135 -2.72 -19.43 -14.58
CA ARG A 135 -3.58 -20.33 -15.37
C ARG A 135 -3.43 -21.78 -14.98
N VAL A 136 -2.20 -22.26 -14.77
CA VAL A 136 -1.96 -23.61 -14.26
C VAL A 136 -2.57 -23.75 -12.87
N GLN A 137 -2.33 -22.80 -11.96
CA GLN A 137 -2.77 -22.85 -10.57
C GLN A 137 -4.30 -22.97 -10.40
N TYR A 138 -5.11 -22.28 -11.20
CA TYR A 138 -6.58 -22.43 -11.14
C TYR A 138 -7.16 -23.39 -12.19
N GLY A 139 -6.37 -23.79 -13.19
CA GLY A 139 -6.75 -24.71 -14.25
C GLY A 139 -6.56 -26.19 -13.88
N THR A 140 -5.61 -26.51 -12.99
CA THR A 140 -5.49 -27.85 -12.41
C THR A 140 -6.61 -28.10 -11.40
N LEU A 141 -7.69 -28.71 -11.88
CA LEU A 141 -8.63 -29.43 -11.03
C LEU A 141 -7.87 -30.48 -10.23
N TYR A 142 -8.10 -30.46 -8.92
CA TYR A 142 -7.82 -31.50 -7.94
C TYR A 142 -7.81 -32.93 -8.55
N SER A 143 -6.64 -33.56 -8.61
CA SER A 143 -6.56 -34.99 -8.29
C SER A 143 -6.43 -35.08 -6.77
N GLU A 144 -7.47 -35.57 -6.10
CA GLU A 144 -7.48 -35.80 -4.67
C GLU A 144 -6.26 -36.69 -4.30
N PRO A 145 -5.27 -36.18 -3.53
CA PRO A 145 -4.15 -37.00 -3.11
C PRO A 145 -4.66 -38.07 -2.13
N PRO A 146 -4.20 -39.33 -2.22
CA PRO A 146 -4.60 -40.37 -1.29
C PRO A 146 -4.31 -39.94 0.15
N PRO A 147 -5.21 -40.23 1.10
CA PRO A 147 -5.13 -39.69 2.44
C PRO A 147 -3.84 -40.17 3.11
N PRO A 148 -2.95 -39.26 3.57
CA PRO A 148 -1.81 -39.66 4.37
C PRO A 148 -2.30 -40.27 5.69
N PRO A 149 -1.55 -41.24 6.25
CA PRO A 149 -1.91 -41.88 7.51
C PRO A 149 -2.08 -40.80 8.58
N LYS A 150 -3.22 -40.90 9.28
CA LYS A 150 -3.74 -39.93 10.25
C LYS A 150 -2.68 -39.60 11.30
N ALA A 151 -1.91 -38.54 11.05
CA ALA A 151 -1.03 -37.95 12.06
C ALA A 151 -1.92 -37.43 13.20
N ALA A 152 -1.46 -37.63 14.44
CA ALA A 152 -2.16 -37.14 15.62
C ALA A 152 -2.48 -35.66 15.43
N THR A 153 -3.77 -35.32 15.51
CA THR A 153 -4.27 -33.95 15.37
C THR A 153 -3.50 -33.06 16.33
N PRO A 154 -2.77 -32.04 15.84
CA PRO A 154 -2.11 -31.09 16.71
C PRO A 154 -3.17 -30.43 17.62
N PRO A 155 -2.79 -30.06 18.85
CA PRO A 155 -3.70 -29.41 19.76
C PRO A 155 -4.26 -28.12 19.14
N PRO A 156 -5.54 -27.78 19.38
CA PRO A 156 -6.09 -26.49 18.96
C PRO A 156 -5.28 -25.34 19.57
N PRO A 157 -5.23 -24.18 18.91
CA PRO A 157 -4.49 -23.02 19.40
C PRO A 157 -4.98 -22.59 20.79
N SER A 158 -4.05 -22.11 21.62
CA SER A 158 -4.36 -21.63 22.96
C SER A 158 -5.22 -20.36 22.91
N GLN A 159 -5.88 -20.03 24.03
CA GLN A 159 -6.65 -18.78 24.12
C GLN A 159 -5.77 -17.53 23.90
N GLN A 160 -4.47 -17.61 24.19
CA GLN A 160 -3.49 -16.53 23.98
C GLN A 160 -3.12 -16.32 22.50
N TYR A 161 -3.42 -17.30 21.63
CA TYR A 161 -3.15 -17.19 20.19
C TYR A 161 -3.87 -16.00 19.54
N HIS A 162 -5.15 -15.76 19.90
CA HIS A 162 -5.92 -14.66 19.32
C HIS A 162 -5.37 -13.28 19.73
N ASP A 163 -4.88 -13.15 20.96
CA ASP A 163 -4.22 -11.95 21.43
C ASP A 163 -2.86 -11.74 20.75
N ALA A 164 -2.11 -12.82 20.53
CA ALA A 164 -0.88 -12.78 19.76
C ALA A 164 -1.14 -12.35 18.31
N LYS A 165 -2.19 -12.88 17.67
CA LYS A 165 -2.59 -12.52 16.30
C LYS A 165 -2.99 -11.04 16.21
N ARG A 166 -3.70 -10.52 17.20
CA ARG A 166 -4.05 -9.09 17.28
C ARG A 166 -2.79 -8.21 17.47
N ALA A 167 -1.81 -8.65 18.24
CA ALA A 167 -0.53 -7.93 18.38
C ALA A 167 0.28 -7.92 17.06
N VAL A 168 0.33 -9.04 16.32
CA VAL A 168 0.96 -9.09 14.99
C VAL A 168 0.24 -8.18 13.99
N PHE A 169 -1.10 -8.15 14.02
CA PHE A 169 -1.89 -7.22 13.19
C PHE A 169 -1.49 -5.75 13.43
N TRP A 170 -1.44 -5.32 14.69
CA TRP A 170 -1.02 -3.95 15.02
C TRP A 170 0.44 -3.66 14.67
N ALA A 171 1.34 -4.64 14.88
CA ALA A 171 2.72 -4.50 14.45
C ALA A 171 2.84 -4.27 12.93
N ASN A 172 2.05 -4.98 12.12
CA ASN A 172 2.01 -4.79 10.67
C ASN A 172 1.38 -3.45 10.27
N ASP A 173 0.31 -3.02 10.93
CA ASP A 173 -0.31 -1.71 10.72
C ASP A 173 0.69 -0.56 11.01
N TYR A 174 1.38 -0.64 12.15
CA TYR A 174 2.42 0.32 12.53
C TYR A 174 3.63 0.30 11.59
N PHE A 175 3.99 -0.87 11.07
CA PHE A 175 5.05 -1.02 10.08
C PHE A 175 4.73 -0.27 8.78
N THR A 176 3.46 -0.19 8.39
CA THR A 176 3.02 0.52 7.19
C THR A 176 2.62 1.98 7.43
N SER A 177 2.49 2.40 8.70
CA SER A 177 2.06 3.74 9.09
C SER A 177 3.25 4.68 9.36
N PRO A 178 3.42 5.79 8.61
CA PRO A 178 4.48 6.76 8.86
C PRO A 178 4.45 7.29 10.30
N GLY A 179 5.60 7.24 10.99
CA GLY A 179 5.76 7.80 12.34
C GLY A 179 5.36 6.88 13.51
N ARG A 180 5.02 5.61 13.27
CA ARG A 180 4.72 4.61 14.33
C ARG A 180 5.65 3.39 14.33
N MET A 181 6.71 3.43 13.55
CA MET A 181 7.68 2.33 13.41
C MET A 181 8.33 1.90 14.74
N ASP A 182 8.44 2.82 15.70
CA ASP A 182 8.92 2.57 17.05
C ASP A 182 8.03 1.63 17.88
N GLN A 183 6.75 1.47 17.49
CA GLN A 183 5.78 0.60 18.16
C GLN A 183 5.76 -0.84 17.62
N VAL A 184 6.43 -1.11 16.50
CA VAL A 184 6.43 -2.43 15.83
C VAL A 184 7.10 -3.49 16.70
N GLU A 185 8.35 -3.26 17.15
CA GLU A 185 9.08 -4.26 17.95
C GLU A 185 8.42 -4.56 19.31
N PRO A 186 7.90 -3.58 20.08
CA PRO A 186 7.13 -3.85 21.28
C PRO A 186 5.94 -4.81 21.08
N GLU A 187 5.16 -4.63 20.01
CA GLU A 187 4.03 -5.52 19.69
C GLU A 187 4.49 -6.89 19.19
N LEU A 188 5.55 -6.98 18.38
CA LEU A 188 6.14 -8.28 17.99
C LEU A 188 6.72 -9.04 19.19
N ALA A 189 7.36 -8.35 20.14
CA ALA A 189 7.85 -8.93 21.38
C ALA A 189 6.70 -9.43 22.28
N LYS A 190 5.59 -8.68 22.34
CA LYS A 190 4.37 -9.09 23.05
C LYS A 190 3.74 -10.32 22.41
N ALA A 191 3.61 -10.36 21.08
CA ALA A 191 3.11 -11.53 20.36
C ALA A 191 4.00 -12.77 20.61
N GLY A 192 5.33 -12.61 20.56
CA GLY A 192 6.27 -13.68 20.85
C GLY A 192 6.13 -14.27 22.27
N ARG A 193 5.88 -13.42 23.28
CA ARG A 193 5.60 -13.87 24.65
C ARG A 193 4.27 -14.61 24.76
N LEU A 194 3.22 -14.12 24.10
CA LEU A 194 1.89 -14.76 24.10
C LEU A 194 1.88 -16.12 23.40
N LEU A 195 2.79 -16.34 22.45
CA LEU A 195 2.97 -17.64 21.79
C LEU A 195 3.87 -18.59 22.58
N GLN A 196 4.45 -18.21 23.72
CA GLN A 196 5.39 -19.08 24.42
C GLN A 196 4.67 -20.31 25.01
N GLY A 197 4.99 -21.50 24.49
CA GLY A 197 4.39 -22.77 24.93
C GLY A 197 3.23 -23.28 24.05
N ASP A 198 2.78 -22.51 23.05
CA ASP A 198 1.74 -22.96 22.11
C ASP A 198 2.36 -23.78 20.97
N THR A 199 2.05 -25.08 20.89
CA THR A 199 2.60 -25.99 19.86
C THR A 199 1.62 -26.25 18.71
N SER A 200 0.56 -25.44 18.59
CA SER A 200 -0.36 -25.51 17.45
C SER A 200 0.33 -25.08 16.15
N ARG A 201 -0.16 -25.62 15.02
CA ARG A 201 0.35 -25.29 13.69
C ARG A 201 0.14 -23.81 13.37
N GLU A 202 -0.94 -23.24 13.88
CA GLU A 202 -1.29 -21.84 13.77
C GLU A 202 -0.30 -20.94 14.52
N ALA A 203 0.14 -21.34 15.72
CA ALA A 203 1.17 -20.62 16.47
C ALA A 203 2.54 -20.65 15.76
N ASP A 204 2.91 -21.77 15.13
CA ASP A 204 4.13 -21.87 14.33
C ASP A 204 4.10 -20.97 13.10
N ALA A 205 2.96 -20.91 12.39
CA ALA A 205 2.78 -19.99 11.27
C ALA A 205 2.92 -18.52 11.72
N LEU A 206 2.32 -18.17 12.86
CA LEU A 206 2.40 -16.81 13.40
C LEU A 206 3.82 -16.45 13.89
N ARG A 207 4.60 -17.41 14.41
CA ARG A 207 6.03 -17.21 14.72
C ARG A 207 6.86 -16.93 13.47
N ALA A 208 6.58 -17.62 12.36
CA ALA A 208 7.26 -17.38 11.09
C ALA A 208 6.93 -15.97 10.54
N GLU A 209 5.69 -15.51 10.70
CA GLU A 209 5.28 -14.14 10.36
C GLU A 209 6.01 -13.10 11.22
N ILE A 210 6.08 -13.30 12.55
CA ILE A 210 6.87 -12.44 13.46
C ILE A 210 8.33 -12.38 13.03
N ALA A 211 8.95 -13.52 12.68
CA ALA A 211 10.33 -13.56 12.22
C ALA A 211 10.52 -12.77 10.92
N THR A 212 9.61 -12.91 9.96
CA THR A 212 9.62 -12.17 8.69
C THR A 212 9.47 -10.67 8.91
N LEU A 213 8.56 -10.24 9.80
CA LEU A 213 8.38 -8.82 10.13
C LEU A 213 9.62 -8.23 10.83
N ARG A 214 10.28 -9.00 11.70
CA ARG A 214 11.55 -8.59 12.32
C ARG A 214 12.69 -8.46 11.31
N GLU A 215 12.78 -9.38 10.36
CA GLU A 215 13.75 -9.28 9.26
C GLU A 215 13.52 -8.02 8.42
N LYS A 216 12.26 -7.73 8.07
CA LYS A 216 11.90 -6.48 7.38
C LYS A 216 12.18 -5.23 8.21
N LEU A 217 11.93 -5.28 9.52
CA LEU A 217 12.22 -4.17 10.44
C LEU A 217 13.73 -3.90 10.53
N ASP A 218 14.55 -4.95 10.50
CA ASP A 218 16.02 -4.87 10.45
C ASP A 218 16.54 -4.22 9.15
N ASP A 219 15.73 -4.20 8.09
CA ASP A 219 16.05 -3.58 6.81
C ASP A 219 15.71 -2.09 6.69
N ILE A 220 14.86 -1.58 7.58
CA ILE A 220 14.44 -0.19 7.52
C ILE A 220 15.29 0.68 8.45
N VAL A 221 15.95 1.66 7.86
CA VAL A 221 16.59 2.75 8.62
C VAL A 221 15.50 3.62 9.22
N SER A 222 15.53 3.83 10.54
CA SER A 222 14.54 4.69 11.20
C SER A 222 14.57 6.10 10.61
N PRO A 223 13.42 6.79 10.46
CA PRO A 223 13.41 8.17 9.94
C PRO A 223 14.30 9.14 10.73
N SER A 224 14.48 8.91 12.04
CA SER A 224 15.40 9.67 12.88
C SER A 224 16.88 9.41 12.56
N ASP A 225 17.25 8.14 12.34
CA ASP A 225 18.62 7.80 11.93
C ASP A 225 18.90 8.33 10.51
N GLU A 226 17.93 8.24 9.61
CA GLU A 226 18.05 8.78 8.25
C GLU A 226 18.17 10.31 8.25
N ALA A 227 17.40 11.01 9.09
CA ALA A 227 17.53 12.45 9.28
C ALA A 227 18.91 12.83 9.83
N THR A 228 19.43 12.05 10.79
CA THR A 228 20.78 12.24 11.37
C THR A 228 21.87 11.99 10.32
N LEU A 229 21.73 10.96 9.48
CA LEU A 229 22.63 10.68 8.36
C LEU A 229 22.60 11.80 7.31
N ARG A 230 21.42 12.33 6.98
CA ARG A 230 21.26 13.46 6.04
C ARG A 230 21.90 14.74 6.59
N ALA A 231 21.74 15.02 7.89
CA ALA A 231 22.38 16.14 8.55
C ALA A 231 23.91 16.00 8.53
N ALA A 232 24.44 14.84 8.95
CA ALA A 232 25.88 14.57 8.93
C ALA A 232 26.49 14.70 7.53
N ARG A 233 25.82 14.20 6.47
CA ARG A 233 26.27 14.38 5.08
C ARG A 233 26.31 15.84 4.67
N ARG A 234 25.29 16.63 5.03
CA ARG A 234 25.26 18.08 4.73
C ARG A 234 26.40 18.81 5.42
N ASP A 235 26.71 18.46 6.66
CA ASP A 235 27.78 19.10 7.42
C ASP A 235 29.17 18.74 6.86
N VAL A 236 29.38 17.49 6.46
CA VAL A 236 30.62 17.08 5.75
C VAL A 236 30.76 17.81 4.41
N GLN A 237 29.68 17.93 3.65
CA GLN A 237 29.67 18.70 2.40
C GLN A 237 29.98 20.19 2.64
N SER A 238 29.44 20.80 3.70
CA SER A 238 29.75 22.19 4.09
C SER A 238 31.23 22.39 4.41
N VAL A 239 31.89 21.42 5.06
CA VAL A 239 33.34 21.45 5.28
C VAL A 239 34.11 21.40 3.96
N ARG A 240 33.65 20.59 3.00
CA ARG A 240 34.25 20.47 1.66
C ARG A 240 34.09 21.76 0.84
N ASP A 241 32.89 22.32 0.81
CA ASP A 241 32.62 23.59 0.14
C ASP A 241 33.46 24.72 0.74
N TYR A 242 33.66 24.72 2.06
CA TYR A 242 34.55 25.67 2.73
C TYR A 242 36.00 25.49 2.29
N MET A 243 36.49 24.25 2.17
CA MET A 243 37.84 23.97 1.66
C MET A 243 38.04 24.47 0.24
N ASP A 244 37.09 24.21 -0.64
CA ASP A 244 37.15 24.64 -2.04
C ASP A 244 37.16 26.18 -2.15
N ASN A 245 36.37 26.85 -1.31
CA ASN A 245 36.30 28.33 -1.26
C ASN A 245 37.51 28.98 -0.57
N GLN A 246 38.29 28.25 0.23
CA GLN A 246 39.41 28.77 1.02
C GLN A 246 40.75 28.19 0.60
N ARG A 247 40.86 27.69 -0.64
CA ARG A 247 42.02 26.95 -1.14
C ARG A 247 43.35 27.69 -0.96
N GLU A 248 43.35 29.02 -1.02
CA GLU A 248 44.54 29.88 -0.80
C GLU A 248 44.99 29.97 0.67
N PHE A 249 44.11 29.65 1.62
CA PHE A 249 44.37 29.71 3.06
C PHE A 249 44.57 28.34 3.70
N LEU A 250 44.37 27.26 2.95
CA LEU A 250 44.47 25.89 3.47
C LEU A 250 45.88 25.54 3.99
N ASP A 251 46.92 26.25 3.57
CA ASP A 251 48.28 26.05 4.10
C ASP A 251 48.49 26.61 5.51
N ARG A 252 47.55 27.43 6.03
CA ARG A 252 47.62 27.95 7.40
C ARG A 252 47.24 26.85 8.40
N GLY A 253 48.15 26.55 9.33
CA GLY A 253 47.96 25.52 10.36
C GLY A 253 46.67 25.69 11.16
N ASP A 254 46.30 26.93 11.50
CA ASP A 254 45.09 27.22 12.29
C ASP A 254 43.79 26.86 11.54
N THR A 255 43.77 27.04 10.21
CA THR A 255 42.60 26.69 9.38
C THR A 255 42.42 25.18 9.30
N LYS A 256 43.53 24.43 9.16
CA LYS A 256 43.49 22.95 9.19
C LYS A 256 42.97 22.43 10.53
N LEU A 257 43.42 23.01 11.65
CA LEU A 257 43.00 22.61 12.99
C LEU A 257 41.51 22.87 13.24
N GLU A 258 40.97 24.01 12.77
CA GLU A 258 39.55 24.31 12.90
C GLU A 258 38.67 23.38 12.06
N LEU A 259 39.11 23.04 10.84
CA LEU A 259 38.41 22.06 10.00
C LEU A 259 38.41 20.67 10.63
N ASP A 260 39.52 20.25 11.24
CA ASP A 260 39.58 18.98 11.97
C ASP A 260 38.61 18.92 13.14
N ARG A 261 38.51 20.00 13.93
CA ARG A 261 37.56 20.10 15.05
C ARG A 261 36.11 20.04 14.57
N ARG A 262 35.80 20.63 13.40
CA ARG A 262 34.47 20.52 12.79
C ARG A 262 34.16 19.08 12.37
N LEU A 263 35.10 18.41 11.71
CA LEU A 263 34.94 17.00 11.32
C LEU A 263 34.78 16.10 12.55
N GLN A 264 35.53 16.36 13.62
CA GLN A 264 35.40 15.61 14.87
C GLN A 264 34.04 15.82 15.54
N ARG A 265 33.51 17.06 15.55
CA ARG A 265 32.14 17.32 16.03
C ARG A 265 31.07 16.56 15.24
N ILE A 266 31.21 16.42 13.93
CA ILE A 266 30.25 15.63 13.12
C ILE A 266 30.24 14.17 13.58
N ILE A 267 31.40 13.60 13.88
CA ILE A 267 31.52 12.23 14.42
C ILE A 267 30.82 12.15 15.78
N ASP A 268 31.17 13.04 16.70
CA ASP A 268 30.75 12.97 18.10
C ASP A 268 29.27 13.34 18.31
N GLU A 269 28.80 14.37 17.61
CA GLU A 269 27.47 14.95 17.82
C GLU A 269 26.40 14.41 16.87
N SER A 270 26.79 13.82 15.73
CA SER A 270 25.84 13.27 14.74
C SER A 270 25.99 11.77 14.58
N LEU A 271 27.15 11.28 14.13
CA LEU A 271 27.31 9.86 13.80
C LEU A 271 27.20 8.96 15.03
N ASN A 272 27.67 9.38 16.20
CA ASN A 272 27.54 8.60 17.44
C ASN A 272 26.09 8.48 17.96
N LYS A 273 25.16 9.33 17.49
CA LYS A 273 23.73 9.26 17.86
C LYS A 273 22.96 8.17 17.09
N ILE A 274 23.51 7.66 15.99
CA ILE A 274 22.89 6.56 15.24
C ILE A 274 23.02 5.28 16.07
N SER A 275 21.89 4.83 16.60
CA SER A 275 21.77 3.72 17.55
C SER A 275 21.27 2.41 16.92
N HIS A 276 21.21 2.35 15.58
CA HIS A 276 20.74 1.17 14.86
C HIS A 276 21.49 -0.11 15.29
N PRO A 277 20.82 -1.11 15.87
CA PRO A 277 21.45 -2.18 16.66
C PRO A 277 22.36 -3.14 15.87
N ARG A 278 22.32 -3.12 14.54
CA ARG A 278 23.08 -4.03 13.66
C ARG A 278 23.75 -3.34 12.46
N LYS A 279 23.22 -2.20 12.00
CA LYS A 279 23.70 -1.50 10.81
C LYS A 279 24.36 -0.16 11.10
N ALA A 280 24.47 0.25 12.37
CA ALA A 280 25.11 1.53 12.72
C ALA A 280 26.48 1.70 12.05
N ASP A 281 27.33 0.68 12.06
CA ASP A 281 28.66 0.75 11.44
C ASP A 281 28.60 0.82 9.91
N GLN A 282 27.70 0.06 9.28
CA GLN A 282 27.49 0.08 7.83
C GLN A 282 26.97 1.43 7.34
N LEU A 283 26.06 2.04 8.10
CA LEU A 283 25.48 3.35 7.78
C LEU A 283 26.47 4.50 8.00
N LYS A 284 27.35 4.40 9.01
CA LYS A 284 28.39 5.40 9.30
C LYS A 284 29.57 5.31 8.33
N ALA A 285 29.88 4.12 7.82
CA ALA A 285 31.09 3.85 7.05
C ALA A 285 31.33 4.80 5.87
N PRO A 286 30.35 5.13 5.00
CA PRO A 286 30.58 6.05 3.88
C PRO A 286 30.97 7.46 4.33
N ILE A 287 30.34 7.96 5.40
CA ILE A 287 30.59 9.30 5.94
C ILE A 287 31.96 9.34 6.65
N LEU A 288 32.30 8.29 7.40
CA LEU A 288 33.62 8.16 8.03
C LEU A 288 34.75 8.05 6.99
N GLN A 289 34.52 7.35 5.88
CA GLN A 289 35.45 7.30 4.75
C GLN A 289 35.64 8.69 4.12
N GLU A 290 34.57 9.46 3.95
CA GLU A 290 34.66 10.82 3.42
C GLU A 290 35.40 11.77 4.38
N ILE A 291 35.14 11.70 5.68
CA ILE A 291 35.88 12.45 6.70
C ILE A 291 37.38 12.08 6.68
N ALA A 292 37.70 10.79 6.54
CA ALA A 292 39.09 10.34 6.44
C ALA A 292 39.78 10.87 5.18
N LEU A 293 39.07 10.89 4.03
CA LEU A 293 39.56 11.48 2.79
C LEU A 293 39.84 12.98 2.95
N ILE A 294 38.93 13.72 3.59
CA ILE A 294 39.10 15.17 3.85
C ILE A 294 40.31 15.42 4.75
N ARG A 295 40.46 14.66 5.85
CA ARG A 295 41.63 14.76 6.75
C ARG A 295 42.95 14.50 6.02
N SER A 296 42.96 13.52 5.12
CA SER A 296 44.11 13.21 4.27
C SER A 296 44.45 14.37 3.32
N GLN A 297 43.46 14.98 2.67
CA GLN A 297 43.66 16.13 1.79
C GLN A 297 44.21 17.36 2.52
N LEU A 298 43.83 17.55 3.79
CA LEU A 298 44.36 18.62 4.63
C LEU A 298 45.79 18.35 5.13
N GLY A 299 46.32 17.14 4.94
CA GLY A 299 47.62 16.73 5.46
C GLY A 299 47.64 16.62 6.99
N ILE A 300 46.47 16.38 7.61
CA ILE A 300 46.35 16.17 9.05
C ILE A 300 46.70 14.70 9.31
N SER A 301 47.96 14.46 9.68
CA SER A 301 48.39 13.14 10.15
C SER A 301 47.88 12.95 11.58
N THR A 302 47.23 11.82 11.87
CA THR A 302 46.58 11.51 13.15
C THR A 302 47.56 11.23 14.31
N ALA A 303 48.71 11.91 14.35
CA ALA A 303 49.74 11.75 15.39
C ALA A 303 49.67 12.87 16.44
N THR A 304 49.47 12.46 17.70
CA THR A 304 49.34 13.29 18.92
C THR A 304 50.49 14.30 19.12
N PRO A 305 50.22 15.61 19.34
CA PRO A 305 51.28 16.61 19.51
C PRO A 305 51.66 16.87 20.99
N ILE A 306 52.97 16.98 21.24
CA ILE A 306 53.61 17.37 22.51
C ILE A 306 53.94 18.88 22.46
N LEU A 307 53.52 19.62 23.49
CA LEU A 307 53.77 21.06 23.69
C LEU A 307 55.22 21.37 24.11
N ARG A 308 55.85 22.42 23.53
CA ARG A 308 57.05 23.08 24.08
C ARG A 308 56.90 24.61 24.03
N SER A 309 57.10 25.24 25.18
CA SER A 309 57.18 26.70 25.38
C SER A 309 58.63 27.18 25.30
N VAL A 310 58.86 28.41 24.83
CA VAL A 310 60.14 29.13 24.94
C VAL A 310 59.87 30.59 25.30
N ALA A 311 60.58 31.10 26.31
CA ALA A 311 60.57 32.48 26.81
C ALA A 311 61.72 33.32 26.20
N PRO A 312 61.64 34.66 26.16
CA PRO A 312 62.69 35.52 25.61
C PRO A 312 63.64 36.09 26.69
N ALA A 313 64.89 36.39 26.29
CA ALA A 313 65.93 37.04 27.10
C ALA A 313 66.18 38.50 26.63
N PRO A 314 66.57 39.44 27.52
CA PRO A 314 66.87 40.83 27.17
C PRO A 314 68.38 41.10 26.97
N ILE A 315 68.75 42.08 26.15
CA ILE A 315 70.14 42.54 25.96
C ILE A 315 70.31 43.96 26.50
N SER A 316 71.37 44.12 27.30
CA SER A 316 71.81 45.30 28.06
C SER A 316 72.76 46.22 27.28
N ALA A 317 72.79 47.48 27.72
CA ALA A 317 73.57 48.64 27.27
C ALA A 317 75.10 48.59 27.48
N ALA A 318 75.84 49.48 26.78
CA ALA A 318 77.10 50.17 27.14
C ALA A 318 77.47 51.16 25.98
N LYS A 319 78.25 52.25 26.06
CA LYS A 319 79.09 52.95 27.07
C LYS A 319 79.52 54.32 26.48
N ALA A 320 79.72 55.32 27.33
CA ALA A 320 80.13 56.70 27.01
C ALA A 320 81.63 56.88 26.63
N ARG A 321 81.97 57.97 25.91
CA ARG A 321 83.32 58.58 25.86
C ARG A 321 83.29 60.08 25.55
N SER A 322 84.36 60.76 25.95
CA SER A 322 84.48 62.12 26.50
C SER A 322 84.72 63.29 25.53
N VAL A 323 84.34 64.48 26.03
CA VAL A 323 84.41 65.86 25.51
C VAL A 323 85.84 66.42 25.38
N SER A 324 86.10 67.20 24.32
CA SER A 324 87.12 68.27 24.31
C SER A 324 86.65 69.47 23.48
N GLU A 325 86.89 70.67 24.00
CA GLU A 325 86.25 71.95 23.69
C GLU A 325 86.51 72.55 22.29
N ASN A 326 85.39 72.90 21.64
CA ASN A 326 85.07 74.17 20.97
C ASN A 326 86.09 74.81 20.01
N THR A 327 86.15 74.25 18.80
CA THR A 327 86.03 75.06 17.57
C THR A 327 85.34 74.19 16.50
N LEU A 328 84.16 74.62 16.02
CA LEU A 328 83.38 73.91 15.00
C LEU A 328 84.26 73.60 13.79
N SER A 329 84.52 72.31 13.55
CA SER A 329 85.20 71.88 12.33
C SER A 329 84.38 72.31 11.11
N TYR A 330 85.05 72.68 10.02
CA TYR A 330 84.39 73.01 8.75
C TYR A 330 83.46 71.87 8.30
N GLU A 331 83.84 70.61 8.56
CA GLU A 331 82.99 69.45 8.28
C GLU A 331 81.70 69.44 9.12
N ASP A 332 81.76 69.82 10.39
CA ASP A 332 80.58 69.88 11.25
C ASP A 332 79.67 71.05 10.87
N GLN A 333 80.24 72.16 10.41
CA GLN A 333 79.47 73.27 9.83
C GLN A 333 78.74 72.85 8.55
N ASP A 334 79.39 72.10 7.65
CA ASP A 334 78.75 71.57 6.44
C ASP A 334 77.67 70.54 6.77
N ARG A 335 77.93 69.63 7.71
CA ARG A 335 76.94 68.67 8.22
C ARG A 335 75.72 69.37 8.83
N LEU A 336 75.91 70.41 9.64
CA LEU A 336 74.82 71.23 10.18
C LEU A 336 73.99 71.89 9.07
N ASN A 337 74.63 72.43 8.03
CA ASN A 337 73.92 73.06 6.91
C ASN A 337 73.14 72.04 6.06
N ARG A 338 73.68 70.82 5.88
CA ARG A 338 72.95 69.73 5.19
C ARG A 338 71.78 69.23 6.03
N ALA A 339 71.97 69.02 7.33
CA ALA A 339 70.91 68.64 8.25
C ALA A 339 69.78 69.69 8.27
N LYS A 340 70.11 70.99 8.34
CA LYS A 340 69.13 72.08 8.24
C LYS A 340 68.31 72.05 6.95
N ARG A 341 68.93 71.72 5.81
CA ARG A 341 68.21 71.57 4.54
C ARG A 341 67.25 70.39 4.57
N SER A 342 67.68 69.23 5.09
CA SER A 342 66.79 68.06 5.24
C SER A 342 65.63 68.33 6.20
N ILE A 343 65.88 69.03 7.32
CA ILE A 343 64.87 69.46 8.30
C ILE A 343 63.87 70.45 7.65
N GLY A 344 64.37 71.45 6.91
CA GLY A 344 63.51 72.40 6.19
C GLY A 344 62.64 71.73 5.12
N GLN A 345 63.18 70.74 4.40
CA GLN A 345 62.42 69.94 3.44
C GLN A 345 61.38 69.05 4.14
N ALA A 346 61.73 68.41 5.25
CA ALA A 346 60.81 67.61 6.06
C ALA A 346 59.63 68.46 6.57
N ARG A 347 59.92 69.65 7.09
CA ARG A 347 58.91 70.64 7.51
C ARG A 347 57.97 71.02 6.36
N SER A 348 58.50 71.38 5.20
CA SER A 348 57.69 71.72 4.02
C SER A 348 56.81 70.55 3.54
N ASN A 349 57.31 69.32 3.63
CA ASN A 349 56.57 68.11 3.32
C ASN A 349 55.42 67.87 4.32
N ILE A 350 55.66 68.07 5.61
CA ILE A 350 54.62 67.98 6.66
C ILE A 350 53.54 69.05 6.43
N GLU A 351 53.93 70.31 6.22
CA GLU A 351 53.02 71.43 5.97
C GLU A 351 52.16 71.22 4.71
N SER A 352 52.75 70.63 3.67
CA SER A 352 52.04 70.26 2.42
C SER A 352 51.32 68.91 2.48
N ARG A 353 51.30 68.25 3.65
CA ARG A 353 50.69 66.92 3.91
C ARG A 353 51.29 65.76 3.10
N ARG A 354 52.50 65.94 2.54
CA ARG A 354 53.27 64.88 1.86
C ARG A 354 54.11 64.14 2.90
N THR A 355 53.50 63.18 3.59
CA THR A 355 54.16 62.45 4.70
C THR A 355 55.10 61.33 4.27
N GLU A 356 55.11 61.00 2.97
CA GLU A 356 55.98 59.99 2.35
C GLU A 356 57.44 60.49 2.31
N GLY A 357 58.38 59.67 2.78
CA GLY A 357 59.81 59.99 2.78
C GLY A 357 60.28 60.99 3.84
N VAL A 358 59.38 61.57 4.65
CA VAL A 358 59.74 62.51 5.73
C VAL A 358 60.62 61.85 6.80
N GLU A 359 60.35 60.59 7.15
CA GLU A 359 61.21 59.84 8.08
C GLU A 359 62.61 59.60 7.54
N ASN A 360 62.76 59.43 6.22
CA ASN A 360 64.08 59.31 5.62
C ASN A 360 64.85 60.62 5.75
N LEU A 361 64.17 61.77 5.58
CA LEU A 361 64.77 63.09 5.80
C LEU A 361 65.16 63.30 7.27
N PHE A 362 64.37 62.81 8.23
CA PHE A 362 64.74 62.81 9.65
C PHE A 362 65.91 61.88 9.94
N PHE A 363 65.94 60.68 9.36
CA PHE A 363 67.03 59.72 9.50
C PHE A 363 68.34 60.29 8.93
N ASP A 364 68.29 60.87 7.74
CA ASP A 364 69.43 61.52 7.09
C ASP A 364 69.93 62.71 7.91
N ALA A 365 69.02 63.57 8.39
CA ALA A 365 69.36 64.69 9.27
C ALA A 365 69.99 64.18 10.58
N THR A 366 69.43 63.13 11.20
CA THR A 366 69.95 62.53 12.44
C THR A 366 71.36 61.97 12.24
N ASN A 367 71.60 61.26 11.13
CA ASN A 367 72.92 60.70 10.79
C ASN A 367 73.96 61.80 10.53
N LEU A 368 73.57 62.87 9.84
CA LEU A 368 74.44 64.04 9.62
C LEU A 368 74.78 64.75 10.93
N LEU A 369 73.86 64.79 11.89
CA LEU A 369 74.05 65.40 13.21
C LEU A 369 74.77 64.49 14.21
N ALA A 370 74.80 63.16 13.99
CA ALA A 370 75.41 62.21 14.92
C ALA A 370 76.85 62.55 15.35
N PRO A 371 77.79 62.94 14.45
CA PRO A 371 79.16 63.28 14.83
C PRO A 371 79.35 64.72 15.33
N VAL A 372 78.33 65.58 15.25
CA VAL A 372 78.42 67.00 15.67
C VAL A 372 78.29 67.10 17.19
N ASP A 373 79.00 68.04 17.80
CA ASP A 373 78.91 68.29 19.26
C ASP A 373 77.49 68.69 19.69
N ASP A 374 77.03 68.17 20.83
CA ASP A 374 75.69 68.39 21.38
C ASP A 374 75.38 69.89 21.56
N ALA A 375 76.40 70.71 21.88
CA ALA A 375 76.26 72.16 22.04
C ALA A 375 75.83 72.88 20.74
N HIS A 376 76.00 72.25 19.58
CA HIS A 376 75.68 72.84 18.28
C HIS A 376 74.51 72.17 17.57
N LYS A 377 74.17 70.92 17.91
CA LYS A 377 73.04 70.19 17.29
C LYS A 377 71.77 70.13 18.13
N GLY A 378 71.80 70.41 19.43
CA GLY A 378 70.65 70.24 20.33
C GLY A 378 69.34 70.84 19.80
N HIS A 379 69.37 72.10 19.37
CA HIS A 379 68.19 72.78 18.78
C HIS A 379 67.62 72.08 17.53
N LEU A 380 68.46 71.46 16.71
CA LEU A 380 68.03 70.74 15.51
C LEU A 380 67.47 69.36 15.85
N VAL A 381 67.99 68.70 16.89
CA VAL A 381 67.42 67.45 17.41
C VAL A 381 66.04 67.70 18.02
N ASP A 382 65.90 68.76 18.81
CA ASP A 382 64.60 69.20 19.34
C ASP A 382 63.61 69.54 18.23
N GLU A 383 64.09 70.20 17.16
CA GLU A 383 63.29 70.48 15.97
C GLU A 383 62.87 69.20 15.23
N ILE A 384 63.76 68.21 15.08
CA ILE A 384 63.40 66.90 14.51
C ILE A 384 62.34 66.20 15.36
N GLU A 385 62.46 66.19 16.68
CA GLU A 385 61.47 65.57 17.58
C GLU A 385 60.13 66.31 17.58
N GLN A 386 60.14 67.64 17.47
CA GLN A 386 58.91 68.40 17.26
C GLN A 386 58.28 68.06 15.90
N LEU A 387 59.06 68.04 14.82
CA LEU A 387 58.57 67.71 13.49
C LEU A 387 58.12 66.25 13.38
N ARG A 388 58.67 65.31 14.15
CA ARG A 388 58.16 63.93 14.29
C ARG A 388 56.76 63.93 14.91
N ARG A 389 56.55 64.69 15.98
CA ARG A 389 55.21 64.87 16.58
C ARG A 389 54.24 65.53 15.59
N ASP A 390 54.69 66.55 14.85
CA ASP A 390 53.87 67.22 13.83
C ASP A 390 53.57 66.27 12.64
N LEU A 391 54.51 65.40 12.27
CA LEU A 391 54.33 64.36 11.26
C LEU A 391 53.31 63.31 11.71
N GLU A 392 53.41 62.82 12.94
CA GLU A 392 52.43 61.88 13.51
C GLU A 392 51.05 62.50 13.59
N ALA A 393 50.93 63.75 14.04
CA ALA A 393 49.68 64.49 14.05
C ALA A 393 49.12 64.67 12.62
N THR A 394 49.96 64.97 11.64
CA THR A 394 49.57 65.12 10.23
C THR A 394 49.15 63.78 9.62
N ARG A 395 49.86 62.68 9.90
CA ARG A 395 49.49 61.32 9.48
C ARG A 395 48.17 60.90 10.10
N LEU A 396 47.95 61.16 11.38
CA LEU A 396 46.69 60.88 12.07
C LEU A 396 45.54 61.69 11.46
N ALA A 397 45.74 62.99 11.20
CA ALA A 397 44.73 63.84 10.59
C ALA A 397 44.38 63.40 9.15
N GLU A 398 45.38 63.03 8.35
CA GLU A 398 45.16 62.54 6.98
C GLU A 398 44.50 61.17 6.96
N ASN A 399 44.91 60.25 7.83
CA ASN A 399 44.27 58.94 7.99
C ASN A 399 42.82 59.10 8.47
N THR A 400 42.57 60.00 9.42
CA THR A 400 41.21 60.36 9.86
C THR A 400 40.39 60.84 8.68
N ARG A 401 40.91 61.78 7.86
CA ARG A 401 40.24 62.29 6.66
C ARG A 401 39.91 61.19 5.65
N MET A 402 40.84 60.26 5.40
CA MET A 402 40.64 59.15 4.48
C MET A 402 39.56 58.19 4.98
N ILE A 403 39.64 57.81 6.26
CA ILE A 403 38.67 56.91 6.90
C ILE A 403 37.27 57.54 6.92
N THR A 404 37.14 58.82 7.32
CA THR A 404 35.83 59.50 7.32
C THR A 404 35.27 59.62 5.91
N SER A 405 36.07 60.00 4.91
CA SER A 405 35.61 60.08 3.51
C SER A 405 35.12 58.73 2.99
N GLU A 406 35.79 57.63 3.34
CA GLU A 406 35.35 56.30 2.93
C GLU A 406 34.07 55.87 3.66
N LEU A 407 33.98 56.12 4.98
CA LEU A 407 32.79 55.83 5.78
C LEU A 407 31.59 56.65 5.32
N ASP A 408 31.76 57.94 5.03
CA ASP A 408 30.71 58.80 4.47
C ASP A 408 30.22 58.28 3.13
N ARG A 409 31.14 57.89 2.22
CA ARG A 409 30.74 57.31 0.92
C ARG A 409 29.96 56.01 1.09
N ARG A 410 30.39 55.13 2.00
CA ARG A 410 29.68 53.86 2.25
C ARG A 410 28.33 54.11 2.92
N LEU A 411 28.27 54.99 3.91
CA LEU A 411 27.04 55.32 4.63
C LEU A 411 26.03 56.02 3.73
N SER A 412 26.47 56.92 2.85
CA SER A 412 25.63 57.51 1.80
C SER A 412 25.02 56.42 0.91
N GLY A 413 25.79 55.38 0.56
CA GLY A 413 25.24 54.23 -0.15
C GLY A 413 24.18 53.46 0.66
N VAL A 414 24.35 53.35 1.98
CA VAL A 414 23.30 52.78 2.86
C VAL A 414 22.06 53.68 2.90
N GLU A 415 22.24 54.99 2.98
CA GLU A 415 21.18 56.01 2.99
C GLU A 415 20.39 55.98 1.67
N ASP A 416 21.07 55.88 0.52
CA ASP A 416 20.46 55.78 -0.81
C ASP A 416 19.68 54.47 -1.01
N ASP A 417 20.09 53.40 -0.35
CA ASP A 417 19.47 52.07 -0.45
C ASP A 417 18.27 51.88 0.49
N VAL A 418 17.86 52.88 1.28
CA VAL A 418 16.70 52.79 2.21
C VAL A 418 15.41 52.36 1.50
N ASP A 419 15.23 52.77 0.25
CA ASP A 419 14.07 52.41 -0.59
C ASP A 419 14.16 51.01 -1.23
N TYR A 420 15.29 50.31 -1.07
CA TYR A 420 15.57 49.00 -1.68
C TYR A 420 15.99 47.98 -0.61
N PRO A 421 15.06 47.33 0.10
CA PRO A 421 15.35 46.47 1.26
C PRO A 421 16.43 45.42 1.03
N ASP A 422 16.42 44.77 -0.13
CA ASP A 422 17.41 43.75 -0.49
C ASP A 422 18.82 44.35 -0.60
N ARG A 423 18.94 45.55 -1.21
CA ARG A 423 20.23 46.27 -1.35
C ARG A 423 20.69 46.86 -0.02
N LEU A 424 19.76 47.42 0.76
CA LEU A 424 20.03 47.98 2.07
C LEU A 424 20.78 46.98 2.95
N ARG A 425 20.35 45.71 2.96
CA ARG A 425 21.02 44.66 3.73
C ARG A 425 22.48 44.48 3.33
N TYR A 426 22.78 44.45 2.03
CA TYR A 426 24.16 44.34 1.54
C TYR A 426 24.99 45.58 1.87
N SER A 427 24.43 46.77 1.69
CA SER A 427 25.11 48.04 1.98
C SER A 427 25.39 48.21 3.48
N VAL A 428 24.47 47.81 4.35
CA VAL A 428 24.68 47.77 5.81
C VAL A 428 25.82 46.82 6.17
N ILE A 429 25.86 45.61 5.62
CA ILE A 429 26.94 44.65 5.88
C ILE A 429 28.27 45.24 5.43
N SER A 430 28.32 45.82 4.24
CA SER A 430 29.51 46.46 3.67
C SER A 430 30.01 47.65 4.51
N PHE A 431 29.08 48.46 5.05
CA PHE A 431 29.41 49.54 5.97
C PHE A 431 29.94 49.00 7.29
N LYS A 432 29.24 48.06 7.94
CA LYS A 432 29.65 47.48 9.23
C LYS A 432 31.03 46.81 9.15
N GLN A 433 31.27 46.01 8.11
CA GLN A 433 32.59 45.38 7.87
C GLN A 433 33.73 46.39 7.80
N ARG A 434 33.48 47.61 7.30
CA ARG A 434 34.47 48.68 7.27
C ARG A 434 34.57 49.38 8.62
N PHE A 435 33.43 49.75 9.20
CA PHE A 435 33.29 50.51 10.44
C PHE A 435 33.87 49.77 11.66
N GLU A 436 33.79 48.43 11.66
CA GLU A 436 34.26 47.58 12.76
C GLU A 436 35.76 47.27 12.72
N ARG A 437 36.50 47.68 11.66
CA ARG A 437 37.94 47.44 11.59
C ARG A 437 38.70 48.20 12.67
N ASP A 438 39.74 47.57 13.24
CA ASP A 438 40.56 48.12 14.31
C ASP A 438 41.16 49.49 13.99
N GLU A 439 41.56 49.71 12.73
CA GLU A 439 42.12 50.99 12.28
C GLU A 439 41.10 52.14 12.40
N VAL A 440 39.81 51.87 12.16
CA VAL A 440 38.73 52.87 12.30
C VAL A 440 38.53 53.21 13.77
N ARG A 441 38.48 52.19 14.64
CA ARG A 441 38.34 52.36 16.09
C ARG A 441 39.50 53.13 16.74
N ARG A 442 40.73 52.95 16.23
CA ARG A 442 41.92 53.67 16.73
C ARG A 442 42.05 55.09 16.19
N THR A 443 41.50 55.36 15.01
CA THR A 443 41.69 56.65 14.32
C THR A 443 40.57 57.64 14.62
N LEU A 444 39.31 57.19 14.70
CA LEU A 444 38.17 58.06 15.00
C LEU A 444 38.10 58.43 16.48
N THR A 445 37.69 59.66 16.78
CA THR A 445 37.35 60.03 18.16
C THR A 445 36.05 59.33 18.59
N PRO A 446 35.82 59.14 19.90
CA PRO A 446 34.58 58.54 20.41
C PRO A 446 33.31 59.24 19.90
N GLU A 447 33.34 60.57 19.81
CA GLU A 447 32.20 61.38 19.34
C GLU A 447 31.90 61.12 17.85
N MET A 448 32.94 61.00 17.02
CA MET A 448 32.77 60.69 15.60
C MET A 448 32.24 59.28 15.40
N TYR A 449 32.76 58.31 16.16
CA TYR A 449 32.29 56.94 16.12
C TYR A 449 30.80 56.84 16.50
N GLN A 450 30.40 57.49 17.60
CA GLN A 450 28.99 57.57 18.02
C GLN A 450 28.10 58.26 16.98
N THR A 451 28.63 59.27 16.26
CA THR A 451 27.87 59.95 15.20
C THR A 451 27.56 59.00 14.04
N TYR A 452 28.54 58.21 13.58
CA TYR A 452 28.33 57.20 12.54
C TYR A 452 27.41 56.06 13.01
N GLU A 453 27.57 55.62 14.26
CA GLU A 453 26.70 54.59 14.85
C GLU A 453 25.25 55.06 14.91
N LYS A 454 25.01 56.30 15.36
CA LYS A 454 23.68 56.90 15.37
C LYS A 454 23.09 57.03 13.96
N ARG A 455 23.85 57.56 13.00
CA ARG A 455 23.37 57.67 11.60
C ARG A 455 23.00 56.31 11.03
N LEU A 456 23.84 55.28 11.24
CA LEU A 456 23.52 53.92 10.80
C LEU A 456 22.23 53.41 11.47
N ALA A 457 22.04 53.66 12.76
CA ALA A 457 20.82 53.29 13.48
C ALA A 457 19.57 54.00 12.92
N ASP A 458 19.66 55.30 12.63
CA ASP A 458 18.58 56.08 12.04
C ASP A 458 18.20 55.55 10.64
N VAL A 459 19.19 55.21 9.81
CA VAL A 459 18.99 54.63 8.47
C VAL A 459 18.38 53.23 8.54
N LEU A 460 18.84 52.40 9.48
CA LEU A 460 18.25 51.08 9.72
C LEU A 460 16.80 51.19 10.19
N ALA A 461 16.48 52.14 11.07
CA ALA A 461 15.11 52.39 11.52
C ALA A 461 14.23 52.87 10.35
N ALA A 462 14.73 53.75 9.48
CA ALA A 462 14.02 54.18 8.27
C ALA A 462 13.77 53.03 7.30
N GLY A 463 14.78 52.19 7.05
CA GLY A 463 14.66 51.00 6.21
C GLY A 463 13.66 49.97 6.76
N GLN A 464 13.67 49.73 8.09
CA GLN A 464 12.69 48.86 8.75
C GLN A 464 11.27 49.43 8.63
N ALA A 465 11.09 50.74 8.84
CA ALA A 465 9.79 51.39 8.67
C ALA A 465 9.28 51.27 7.22
N ARG A 466 10.18 51.37 6.23
CA ARG A 466 9.85 51.19 4.81
C ARG A 466 9.43 49.76 4.49
N VAL A 467 10.23 48.78 4.90
CA VAL A 467 9.91 47.35 4.74
C VAL A 467 8.56 47.03 5.36
N LYS A 468 8.31 47.53 6.58
CA LYS A 468 7.02 47.40 7.25
C LYS A 468 5.89 47.98 6.40
N ALA A 469 6.03 49.21 5.91
CA ALA A 469 5.00 49.83 5.07
C ALA A 469 4.72 49.03 3.79
N GLU A 470 5.74 48.46 3.14
CA GLU A 470 5.56 47.63 1.93
C GLU A 470 4.93 46.27 2.22
N ILE A 471 5.24 45.67 3.37
CA ILE A 471 4.58 44.45 3.83
C ILE A 471 3.10 44.73 4.09
N LEU A 472 2.77 45.79 4.83
CA LEU A 472 1.38 46.16 5.12
C LEU A 472 0.61 46.49 3.83
N LYS A 473 1.23 47.23 2.90
CA LYS A 473 0.64 47.53 1.57
C LYS A 473 0.28 46.28 0.76
N ARG A 474 0.94 45.14 1.00
CA ARG A 474 0.64 43.85 0.35
C ARG A 474 -0.33 42.99 1.16
N ALA A 475 -0.18 42.96 2.48
CA ALA A 475 -0.97 42.13 3.37
C ALA A 475 -2.41 42.66 3.55
N GLU A 476 -2.59 43.97 3.73
CA GLU A 476 -3.90 44.57 4.00
C GLU A 476 -4.91 44.39 2.85
N PRO A 477 -4.55 44.64 1.57
CA PRO A 477 -5.49 44.40 0.47
C PRO A 477 -5.86 42.93 0.31
N ALA A 478 -4.90 42.00 0.52
CA ALA A 478 -5.17 40.56 0.44
C ALA A 478 -6.12 40.10 1.57
N LEU A 479 -5.93 40.61 2.80
CA LEU A 479 -6.84 40.34 3.91
C LEU A 479 -8.23 40.95 3.65
N GLN A 480 -8.30 42.15 3.10
CA GLN A 480 -9.58 42.78 2.77
C GLN A 480 -10.32 41.99 1.68
N GLN A 481 -9.64 41.56 0.62
CA GLN A 481 -10.24 40.70 -0.41
C GLN A 481 -10.77 39.38 0.16
N LEU A 482 -10.02 38.76 1.08
CA LEU A 482 -10.46 37.55 1.77
C LEU A 482 -11.74 37.81 2.59
N LYS A 483 -11.78 38.90 3.36
CA LYS A 483 -12.97 39.32 4.12
C LYS A 483 -14.16 39.60 3.21
N ASP A 484 -13.94 40.30 2.10
CA ASP A 484 -14.99 40.65 1.15
C ASP A 484 -15.63 39.39 0.54
N LYS A 485 -14.81 38.41 0.12
CA LYS A 485 -15.29 37.11 -0.38
C LYS A 485 -16.05 36.30 0.67
N LEU A 486 -15.70 36.47 1.95
CA LEU A 486 -16.37 35.83 3.08
C LEU A 486 -17.51 36.68 3.65
N THR A 487 -17.94 37.77 2.99
CA THR A 487 -19.09 38.56 3.47
C THR A 487 -20.37 37.72 3.46
N THR A 488 -20.51 36.88 2.44
CA THR A 488 -21.55 35.85 2.27
C THR A 488 -20.93 34.46 2.26
N ASN A 489 -21.71 33.39 2.48
CA ASN A 489 -21.19 32.02 2.35
C ASN A 489 -20.85 31.74 0.87
N PRO A 490 -19.56 31.63 0.50
CA PRO A 490 -19.16 31.50 -0.90
C PRO A 490 -19.34 30.07 -1.43
N PHE A 491 -19.65 29.11 -0.57
CA PHE A 491 -19.86 27.70 -0.92
C PHE A 491 -21.33 27.37 -1.18
N LEU A 492 -22.24 28.29 -0.88
CA LEU A 492 -23.68 28.02 -0.98
C LEU A 492 -24.09 27.68 -2.42
N GLY A 493 -24.68 26.49 -2.60
CA GLY A 493 -25.15 26.01 -3.90
C GLY A 493 -24.05 25.59 -4.89
N LEU A 494 -22.78 25.57 -4.47
CA LEU A 494 -21.69 25.10 -5.32
C LEU A 494 -21.61 23.58 -5.35
N GLN A 495 -21.33 23.05 -6.54
CA GLN A 495 -20.94 21.67 -6.75
C GLN A 495 -19.52 21.42 -6.22
N GLN A 496 -19.18 20.16 -5.96
CA GLN A 496 -17.89 19.76 -5.34
C GLN A 496 -16.67 20.36 -6.03
N TYR A 497 -16.63 20.35 -7.36
CA TYR A 497 -15.51 20.93 -8.11
C TYR A 497 -15.35 22.44 -7.87
N ASP A 498 -16.45 23.20 -7.95
CA ASP A 498 -16.42 24.65 -7.75
C ASP A 498 -16.15 25.02 -6.29
N ALA A 499 -16.69 24.28 -5.33
CA ALA A 499 -16.41 24.47 -3.91
C ALA A 499 -14.92 24.26 -3.60
N ASN A 500 -14.30 23.21 -4.14
CA ASN A 500 -12.86 22.96 -3.97
C ASN A 500 -12.00 24.07 -4.60
N ARG A 501 -12.42 24.62 -5.74
CA ARG A 501 -11.74 25.76 -6.36
C ARG A 501 -11.83 27.01 -5.49
N VAL A 502 -12.99 27.29 -4.91
CA VAL A 502 -13.20 28.41 -3.98
C VAL A 502 -12.41 28.21 -2.68
N ASP A 503 -12.38 27.01 -2.11
CA ASP A 503 -11.54 26.65 -0.96
C ASP A 503 -10.06 26.93 -1.25
N GLY A 504 -9.54 26.47 -2.39
CA GLY A 504 -8.17 26.72 -2.82
C GLY A 504 -7.84 28.21 -2.99
N GLU A 505 -8.76 28.99 -3.57
CA GLU A 505 -8.60 30.44 -3.72
C GLU A 505 -8.51 31.14 -2.36
N LEU A 506 -9.43 30.84 -1.44
CA LEU A 506 -9.47 31.44 -0.10
C LEU A 506 -8.24 31.07 0.74
N ARG A 507 -7.79 29.80 0.68
CA ARG A 507 -6.55 29.35 1.32
C ARG A 507 -5.31 30.03 0.74
N SER A 508 -5.27 30.25 -0.58
CA SER A 508 -4.18 30.98 -1.22
C SER A 508 -4.10 32.43 -0.74
N MET A 509 -5.24 33.12 -0.61
CA MET A 509 -5.30 34.48 -0.07
C MET A 509 -4.84 34.54 1.39
N ARG A 510 -5.31 33.61 2.23
CA ARG A 510 -4.83 33.46 3.61
C ARG A 510 -3.32 33.27 3.66
N TRP A 511 -2.79 32.34 2.88
CA TRP A 511 -1.36 32.05 2.83
C TRP A 511 -0.54 33.28 2.43
N GLN A 512 -1.03 34.07 1.47
CA GLN A 512 -0.39 35.31 1.06
C GLN A 512 -0.31 36.32 2.23
N VAL A 513 -1.39 36.49 3.00
CA VAL A 513 -1.39 37.35 4.19
C VAL A 513 -0.38 36.84 5.23
N GLU A 514 -0.42 35.54 5.57
CA GLU A 514 0.52 34.96 6.54
C GLU A 514 1.98 35.10 6.10
N LYS A 515 2.28 34.87 4.82
CA LYS A 515 3.63 34.98 4.25
C LYS A 515 4.18 36.39 4.38
N GLU A 516 3.37 37.40 4.11
CA GLU A 516 3.79 38.80 4.25
C GLU A 516 3.96 39.18 5.73
N LEU A 517 3.01 38.81 6.60
CA LEU A 517 3.09 39.11 8.05
C LEU A 517 4.26 38.43 8.77
N LYS A 518 4.70 37.24 8.32
CA LYS A 518 5.87 36.52 8.87
C LYS A 518 7.19 37.29 8.69
N GLN A 519 7.23 38.29 7.81
CA GLN A 519 8.42 39.13 7.62
C GLN A 519 8.53 40.26 8.67
N LEU A 520 7.46 40.54 9.43
CA LEU A 520 7.48 41.49 10.56
C LEU A 520 7.91 40.79 11.86
N SER A 521 8.46 41.55 12.80
CA SER A 521 8.75 41.06 14.16
C SER A 521 7.48 40.49 14.82
N GLU A 522 7.61 39.44 15.63
CA GLU A 522 6.48 38.81 16.33
C GLU A 522 5.74 39.78 17.25
N ASP A 523 6.48 40.71 17.86
CA ASP A 523 5.96 41.74 18.77
C ASP A 523 5.43 42.99 18.04
N ASP A 524 5.45 43.03 16.70
CA ASP A 524 4.95 44.20 15.96
C ASP A 524 3.43 44.34 16.11
N ALA A 525 2.97 45.50 16.58
CA ALA A 525 1.56 45.75 16.87
C ALA A 525 0.63 45.58 15.65
N ASP A 526 1.10 45.91 14.43
CA ASP A 526 0.30 45.74 13.21
C ASP A 526 0.25 44.26 12.81
N ARG A 527 1.33 43.50 13.00
CA ARG A 527 1.33 42.04 12.83
C ARG A 527 0.30 41.40 13.77
N VAL A 528 0.33 41.73 15.06
CA VAL A 528 -0.61 41.18 16.06
C VAL A 528 -2.06 41.53 15.70
N ARG A 529 -2.32 42.78 15.29
CA ARG A 529 -3.65 43.21 14.84
C ARG A 529 -4.13 42.39 13.65
N LEU A 530 -3.34 42.31 12.57
CA LEU A 530 -3.74 41.65 11.33
C LEU A 530 -3.87 40.13 11.49
N TYR A 531 -3.04 39.48 12.33
CA TYR A 531 -3.24 38.06 12.64
C TYR A 531 -4.55 37.80 13.36
N LYS A 532 -4.94 38.65 14.31
CA LYS A 532 -6.24 38.53 14.99
C LYS A 532 -7.42 38.70 14.02
N GLU A 533 -7.31 39.61 13.08
CA GLU A 533 -8.32 39.79 12.03
C GLU A 533 -8.36 38.59 11.07
N LEU A 534 -7.20 38.03 10.72
CA LEU A 534 -7.10 36.83 9.90
C LEU A 534 -7.70 35.62 10.61
N GLU A 535 -7.46 35.44 11.91
CA GLU A 535 -8.03 34.36 12.74
C GLU A 535 -9.57 34.43 12.76
N GLY A 536 -10.15 35.62 12.94
CA GLY A 536 -11.60 35.80 12.87
C GLY A 536 -12.17 35.50 11.48
N THR A 537 -11.40 35.79 10.43
CA THR A 537 -11.77 35.48 9.04
C THR A 537 -11.69 33.97 8.77
N ASP A 538 -10.67 33.30 9.31
CA ASP A 538 -10.47 31.86 9.22
C ASP A 538 -11.58 31.07 9.94
N ALA A 539 -11.95 31.51 11.14
CA ALA A 539 -13.09 30.93 11.86
C ALA A 539 -14.39 31.02 11.04
N LYS A 540 -14.62 32.14 10.33
CA LYS A 540 -15.79 32.31 9.45
C LYS A 540 -15.73 31.39 8.22
N PHE A 541 -14.55 31.27 7.61
CA PHE A 541 -14.29 30.35 6.51
C PHE A 541 -14.56 28.90 6.90
N GLU A 542 -14.05 28.44 8.04
CA GLU A 542 -14.26 27.08 8.54
C GLU A 542 -15.74 26.82 8.85
N VAL A 543 -16.48 27.79 9.40
CA VAL A 543 -17.94 27.65 9.57
C VAL A 543 -18.64 27.41 8.23
N TYR A 544 -18.35 28.22 7.21
CA TYR A 544 -18.98 28.08 5.89
C TYR A 544 -18.58 26.80 5.16
N LEU A 545 -17.31 26.38 5.28
CA LEU A 545 -16.83 25.13 4.71
C LEU A 545 -17.52 23.93 5.36
N ASN A 546 -17.63 23.92 6.69
CA ASN A 546 -18.34 22.86 7.42
C ASN A 546 -19.83 22.80 7.09
N GLU A 547 -20.50 23.95 6.94
CA GLU A 547 -21.89 24.00 6.46
C GLU A 547 -22.05 23.37 5.08
N TRP A 548 -21.12 23.66 4.15
CA TRP A 548 -21.15 23.10 2.81
C TRP A 548 -20.85 21.59 2.78
N VAL A 549 -19.82 21.14 3.50
CA VAL A 549 -19.50 19.71 3.64
C VAL A 549 -20.71 18.96 4.20
N LYS A 550 -21.34 19.51 5.24
CA LYS A 550 -22.55 18.94 5.85
C LYS A 550 -23.72 18.87 4.87
N ALA A 551 -23.95 19.93 4.09
CA ALA A 551 -24.97 19.92 3.04
C ALA A 551 -24.68 18.86 1.96
N GLY A 552 -23.41 18.68 1.57
CA GLY A 552 -22.98 17.63 0.65
C GLY A 552 -23.25 16.22 1.18
N VAL A 553 -22.99 15.98 2.47
CA VAL A 553 -23.35 14.72 3.14
C VAL A 553 -24.86 14.52 3.10
N HIS A 554 -25.65 15.55 3.43
CA HIS A 554 -27.12 15.47 3.39
C HIS A 554 -27.64 15.11 2.00
N GLU A 555 -27.15 15.76 0.94
CA GLU A 555 -27.55 15.47 -0.43
C GLU A 555 -27.11 14.07 -0.88
N SER A 556 -25.91 13.62 -0.50
CA SER A 556 -25.44 12.26 -0.80
C SER A 556 -26.33 11.19 -0.15
N VAL A 557 -26.71 11.37 1.12
CA VAL A 557 -27.59 10.43 1.84
C VAL A 557 -29.00 10.46 1.23
N LYS A 558 -29.56 11.64 0.93
CA LYS A 558 -30.84 11.76 0.24
C LYS A 558 -30.83 11.08 -1.12
N HIS A 559 -29.78 11.29 -1.91
CA HIS A 559 -29.65 10.70 -3.24
C HIS A 559 -29.54 9.18 -3.16
N GLY A 560 -28.69 8.65 -2.28
CA GLY A 560 -28.57 7.21 -2.06
C GLY A 560 -29.88 6.57 -1.62
N TRP A 561 -30.62 7.23 -0.72
CA TRP A 561 -31.95 6.77 -0.31
C TRP A 561 -32.98 6.83 -1.43
N GLN A 562 -33.00 7.92 -2.21
CA GLN A 562 -33.92 8.07 -3.35
C GLN A 562 -33.68 6.98 -4.41
N MET A 563 -32.42 6.64 -4.69
CA MET A 563 -32.10 5.53 -5.60
C MET A 563 -32.71 4.21 -5.13
N ILE A 564 -32.68 3.93 -3.83
CA ILE A 564 -33.31 2.72 -3.27
C ILE A 564 -34.82 2.79 -3.43
N LEU A 565 -35.45 3.93 -3.13
CA LEU A 565 -36.90 4.12 -3.32
C LEU A 565 -37.32 3.89 -4.79
N ASP A 566 -36.52 4.38 -5.73
CA ASP A 566 -36.77 4.21 -7.17
C ASP A 566 -36.62 2.73 -7.59
N GLU A 567 -35.61 2.02 -7.09
CA GLU A 567 -35.38 0.60 -7.40
C GLU A 567 -36.48 -0.32 -6.88
N VAL A 568 -37.03 0.00 -5.71
CA VAL A 568 -38.07 -0.83 -5.06
C VAL A 568 -39.48 -0.37 -5.44
N GLN A 569 -39.61 0.58 -6.38
CA GLN A 569 -40.88 1.13 -6.81
C GLN A 569 -41.85 0.01 -7.23
N GLY A 570 -43.09 0.08 -6.72
CA GLY A 570 -44.12 -0.93 -6.98
C GLY A 570 -44.31 -1.96 -5.87
N TRP A 571 -43.40 -2.02 -4.88
CA TRP A 571 -43.50 -3.00 -3.78
C TRP A 571 -44.79 -2.87 -2.97
N GLU A 572 -45.32 -1.65 -2.80
CA GLU A 572 -46.57 -1.40 -2.06
C GLU A 572 -47.80 -1.97 -2.78
N GLN A 573 -47.81 -1.92 -4.12
CA GLN A 573 -48.93 -2.36 -4.96
C GLN A 573 -48.91 -3.86 -5.24
N GLU A 574 -47.74 -4.49 -5.08
CA GLU A 574 -47.58 -5.93 -5.28
C GLU A 574 -48.47 -6.71 -4.30
N SER A 575 -49.19 -7.73 -4.75
CA SER A 575 -49.98 -8.60 -3.88
C SER A 575 -49.68 -10.05 -4.20
N VAL A 576 -49.97 -10.94 -3.24
CA VAL A 576 -49.92 -12.37 -3.49
C VAL A 576 -50.92 -12.69 -4.60
N ALA A 577 -50.51 -13.52 -5.57
CA ALA A 577 -51.40 -13.97 -6.63
C ALA A 577 -52.63 -14.64 -6.00
N PRO A 578 -53.87 -14.34 -6.47
CA PRO A 578 -55.10 -14.89 -5.87
C PRO A 578 -55.17 -16.42 -5.93
N ASP A 579 -54.43 -17.01 -6.87
CA ASP A 579 -54.32 -18.43 -7.17
C ASP A 579 -52.99 -19.03 -6.69
N ALA A 580 -52.30 -18.39 -5.73
CA ALA A 580 -51.07 -18.91 -5.16
C ALA A 580 -51.28 -20.36 -4.70
N GLN A 581 -50.62 -21.29 -5.38
CA GLN A 581 -50.74 -22.70 -5.04
C GLN A 581 -50.19 -22.93 -3.63
N PRO A 582 -50.86 -23.75 -2.80
CA PRO A 582 -50.27 -24.19 -1.56
C PRO A 582 -48.87 -24.75 -1.83
N LEU A 583 -47.92 -24.43 -0.96
CA LEU A 583 -46.51 -24.86 -1.05
C LEU A 583 -45.66 -24.18 -2.13
N GLU A 584 -46.18 -23.20 -2.88
CA GLU A 584 -45.34 -22.33 -3.70
C GLU A 584 -44.82 -21.13 -2.90
N GLU A 585 -43.61 -20.68 -3.22
CA GLU A 585 -43.03 -19.48 -2.63
C GLU A 585 -43.85 -18.24 -3.05
N PRO A 586 -44.12 -17.28 -2.15
CA PRO A 586 -44.87 -16.09 -2.51
C PRO A 586 -44.11 -15.27 -3.56
N ARG A 587 -44.73 -15.10 -4.74
CA ARG A 587 -44.16 -14.39 -5.89
C ARG A 587 -44.31 -12.88 -5.72
N MET A 588 -43.51 -12.32 -4.82
CA MET A 588 -43.48 -10.88 -4.53
C MET A 588 -42.05 -10.31 -4.68
N PRO A 589 -41.46 -10.35 -5.89
CA PRO A 589 -40.08 -9.93 -6.12
C PRO A 589 -39.77 -8.49 -5.68
N GLN A 590 -40.68 -7.53 -5.84
CA GLN A 590 -40.40 -6.14 -5.46
C GLN A 590 -40.39 -5.95 -3.94
N THR A 591 -41.31 -6.61 -3.24
CA THR A 591 -41.34 -6.64 -1.78
C THR A 591 -40.10 -7.32 -1.20
N ARG A 592 -39.61 -8.39 -1.85
CA ARG A 592 -38.33 -9.02 -1.48
C ARG A 592 -37.14 -8.10 -1.71
N LEU A 593 -37.10 -7.44 -2.88
CA LEU A 593 -36.05 -6.48 -3.22
C LEU A 593 -36.02 -5.33 -2.21
N ALA A 594 -37.18 -4.83 -1.80
CA ALA A 594 -37.33 -3.82 -0.75
C ALA A 594 -36.70 -4.24 0.57
N ILE A 595 -37.01 -5.45 1.06
CA ILE A 595 -36.40 -5.98 2.29
C ILE A 595 -34.86 -6.01 2.15
N HIS A 596 -34.35 -6.58 1.05
CA HIS A 596 -32.91 -6.75 0.86
C HIS A 596 -32.17 -5.41 0.71
N ARG A 597 -32.65 -4.51 -0.16
CA ARG A 597 -32.00 -3.20 -0.42
C ARG A 597 -32.00 -2.31 0.81
N VAL A 598 -33.12 -2.25 1.53
CA VAL A 598 -33.24 -1.40 2.71
C VAL A 598 -32.45 -1.97 3.89
N TYR A 599 -32.44 -3.30 4.07
CA TYR A 599 -31.57 -3.93 5.06
C TYR A 599 -30.09 -3.65 4.75
N TYR A 600 -29.67 -3.81 3.49
CA TYR A 600 -28.30 -3.50 3.08
C TYR A 600 -27.95 -2.02 3.33
N TYR A 601 -28.83 -1.08 3.02
CA TYR A 601 -28.61 0.33 3.34
C TYR A 601 -28.43 0.60 4.84
N LEU A 602 -29.28 0.00 5.68
CA LEU A 602 -29.24 0.21 7.13
C LEU A 602 -28.04 -0.47 7.82
N HIS A 603 -27.61 -1.62 7.31
CA HIS A 603 -26.71 -2.53 8.05
C HIS A 603 -25.56 -3.13 7.24
N GLY A 604 -25.63 -3.14 5.90
CA GLY A 604 -24.63 -3.76 5.03
C GLY A 604 -23.69 -2.77 4.33
N ASP A 605 -24.14 -1.55 4.06
CA ASP A 605 -23.34 -0.52 3.40
C ASP A 605 -22.46 0.22 4.42
N THR A 606 -21.18 -0.18 4.46
CA THR A 606 -20.19 0.42 5.36
C THR A 606 -20.00 1.93 5.16
N SER A 607 -20.30 2.47 3.98
CA SER A 607 -20.18 3.90 3.69
C SER A 607 -21.33 4.69 4.32
N VAL A 608 -22.55 4.16 4.23
CA VAL A 608 -23.74 4.71 4.90
C VAL A 608 -23.55 4.62 6.41
N GLN A 609 -23.08 3.48 6.92
CA GLN A 609 -22.87 3.28 8.35
C GLN A 609 -21.82 4.24 8.93
N ARG A 610 -20.69 4.43 8.24
CA ARG A 610 -19.69 5.44 8.61
C ARG A 610 -20.29 6.85 8.63
N THR A 611 -21.07 7.20 7.60
CA THR A 611 -21.72 8.50 7.51
C THR A 611 -22.67 8.74 8.69
N ARG A 612 -23.42 7.72 9.11
CA ARG A 612 -24.31 7.78 10.29
C ARG A 612 -23.53 7.95 11.60
N ASP A 613 -22.43 7.21 11.76
CA ASP A 613 -21.59 7.27 12.96
C ASP A 613 -20.89 8.63 13.11
N GLU A 614 -20.35 9.17 12.01
CA GLU A 614 -19.69 10.48 11.97
C GLU A 614 -20.67 11.65 12.17
N ASN A 615 -21.97 11.45 11.84
CA ASN A 615 -23.02 12.47 11.93
C ASN A 615 -24.11 12.09 12.94
N ARG A 616 -23.72 11.43 14.04
CA ARG A 616 -24.67 10.95 15.05
C ARG A 616 -25.50 12.09 15.64
N GLY A 617 -26.83 11.98 15.55
CA GLY A 617 -27.78 12.98 16.03
C GLY A 617 -28.17 14.04 14.99
N ASP A 618 -27.66 13.96 13.76
CA ASP A 618 -28.13 14.79 12.66
C ASP A 618 -29.58 14.46 12.29
N SER A 619 -30.46 15.46 12.33
CA SER A 619 -31.91 15.26 12.17
C SER A 619 -32.33 14.88 10.75
N VAL A 620 -31.55 15.23 9.72
CA VAL A 620 -31.86 14.91 8.31
C VAL A 620 -31.55 13.44 8.08
N ILE A 621 -30.36 12.98 8.48
CA ILE A 621 -29.94 11.58 8.36
C ILE A 621 -30.86 10.69 9.21
N ALA A 622 -31.15 11.10 10.45
CA ALA A 622 -32.05 10.35 11.34
C ALA A 622 -33.52 10.32 10.85
N ALA A 623 -33.94 11.24 9.98
CA ALA A 623 -35.26 11.16 9.34
C ALA A 623 -35.26 10.07 8.25
N ILE A 624 -34.24 10.06 7.40
CA ILE A 624 -34.08 9.06 6.33
C ILE A 624 -33.95 7.65 6.91
N ASP A 625 -33.15 7.49 7.97
CA ASP A 625 -33.00 6.19 8.65
C ASP A 625 -34.34 5.67 9.20
N ARG A 626 -35.17 6.56 9.78
CA ARG A 626 -36.50 6.18 10.27
C ARG A 626 -37.44 5.79 9.14
N ASP A 627 -37.39 6.51 8.02
CA ASP A 627 -38.18 6.17 6.84
C ASP A 627 -37.76 4.81 6.26
N ALA A 628 -36.46 4.53 6.24
CA ALA A 628 -35.91 3.23 5.85
C ALA A 628 -36.34 2.11 6.80
N GLU A 629 -36.25 2.30 8.12
CA GLU A 629 -36.73 1.34 9.11
C GLU A 629 -38.23 1.05 8.94
N LEU A 630 -39.05 2.07 8.71
CA LEU A 630 -40.49 1.92 8.45
C LEU A 630 -40.78 1.13 7.17
N LEU A 631 -40.02 1.36 6.10
CA LEU A 631 -40.15 0.63 4.85
C LEU A 631 -39.79 -0.84 5.04
N LEU A 632 -38.64 -1.13 5.66
CA LEU A 632 -38.19 -2.50 5.94
C LEU A 632 -39.22 -3.27 6.77
N GLU A 633 -39.76 -2.62 7.80
CA GLU A 633 -40.78 -3.18 8.67
C GLU A 633 -42.09 -3.49 7.92
N SER A 634 -42.52 -2.57 7.05
CA SER A 634 -43.75 -2.72 6.27
C SER A 634 -43.62 -3.79 5.19
N ALA A 635 -42.51 -3.82 4.45
CA ALA A 635 -42.22 -4.83 3.43
C ALA A 635 -42.06 -6.22 4.07
N GLY A 636 -41.34 -6.30 5.21
CA GLY A 636 -41.18 -7.52 5.98
C GLY A 636 -42.50 -8.08 6.50
N THR A 637 -43.37 -7.23 7.06
CA THR A 637 -44.72 -7.62 7.50
C THR A 637 -45.56 -8.17 6.35
N LYS A 638 -45.53 -7.50 5.21
CA LYS A 638 -46.29 -7.89 4.01
C LYS A 638 -45.84 -9.24 3.46
N MET A 639 -44.54 -9.44 3.30
CA MET A 639 -43.98 -10.71 2.85
C MET A 639 -44.24 -11.83 3.88
N ALA A 640 -44.12 -11.55 5.19
CA ALA A 640 -44.38 -12.54 6.23
C ALA A 640 -45.85 -12.99 6.22
N SER A 641 -46.80 -12.06 6.03
CA SER A 641 -48.21 -12.38 5.83
C SER A 641 -48.42 -13.32 4.66
N ALA A 642 -47.77 -13.06 3.52
CA ALA A 642 -47.87 -13.92 2.34
C ALA A 642 -47.36 -15.35 2.60
N PHE A 643 -46.24 -15.48 3.32
CA PHE A 643 -45.76 -16.80 3.77
C PHE A 643 -46.77 -17.47 4.71
N TYR A 644 -47.36 -16.74 5.67
CA TYR A 644 -48.36 -17.31 6.56
C TYR A 644 -49.61 -17.80 5.84
N ASP A 645 -50.10 -17.10 4.81
CA ASP A 645 -51.24 -17.57 4.01
C ASP A 645 -50.93 -18.91 3.31
N ILE A 646 -49.72 -19.06 2.78
CA ILE A 646 -49.25 -20.31 2.15
C ILE A 646 -49.11 -21.43 3.19
N ILE A 647 -48.56 -21.11 4.37
CA ILE A 647 -48.41 -22.07 5.47
C ILE A 647 -49.79 -22.53 5.96
N ASP A 648 -50.73 -21.61 6.16
CA ASP A 648 -52.10 -21.90 6.60
C ASP A 648 -52.84 -22.80 5.60
N ALA A 649 -52.61 -22.62 4.30
CA ALA A 649 -53.16 -23.48 3.27
C ALA A 649 -52.50 -24.88 3.29
N ALA A 650 -51.17 -24.93 3.41
CA ALA A 650 -50.41 -26.16 3.45
C ALA A 650 -50.67 -27.00 4.72
N GLU A 651 -50.90 -26.35 5.87
CA GLU A 651 -51.24 -27.03 7.12
C GLU A 651 -52.57 -27.80 7.03
N LYS A 652 -53.50 -27.36 6.16
CA LYS A 652 -54.79 -28.02 5.91
C LYS A 652 -54.72 -29.16 4.89
N MET A 653 -53.61 -29.30 4.17
CA MET A 653 -53.42 -30.40 3.22
C MET A 653 -53.12 -31.69 3.96
N GLU A 654 -53.69 -32.79 3.47
CA GLU A 654 -53.23 -34.13 3.84
C GLU A 654 -51.78 -34.32 3.37
N THR A 655 -50.96 -35.02 4.17
CA THR A 655 -49.58 -35.30 3.80
C THR A 655 -49.55 -36.07 2.47
N PRO A 656 -48.85 -35.57 1.44
CA PRO A 656 -48.81 -36.22 0.14
C PRO A 656 -47.91 -37.47 0.20
N ILE A 657 -48.51 -38.62 0.54
CA ILE A 657 -47.78 -39.88 0.75
C ILE A 657 -47.07 -40.34 -0.54
N GLU A 658 -47.71 -40.18 -1.69
CA GLU A 658 -47.21 -40.70 -2.98
C GLU A 658 -46.39 -39.68 -3.77
N ASP A 659 -46.67 -38.37 -3.60
CA ASP A 659 -45.98 -37.32 -4.33
C ASP A 659 -44.78 -36.78 -3.54
N ARG A 660 -43.60 -37.34 -3.85
CA ARG A 660 -42.33 -36.90 -3.28
C ARG A 660 -42.06 -35.41 -3.55
N TRP A 661 -42.45 -34.88 -4.71
CA TRP A 661 -42.14 -33.50 -5.06
C TRP A 661 -42.91 -32.52 -4.19
N LEU A 662 -44.20 -32.78 -3.94
CA LEU A 662 -45.00 -31.98 -3.03
C LEU A 662 -44.53 -32.11 -1.58
N ARG A 663 -44.16 -33.33 -1.17
CA ARG A 663 -43.65 -33.60 0.18
C ARG A 663 -42.42 -32.77 0.53
N ASP A 664 -41.49 -32.59 -0.40
CA ASP A 664 -40.21 -31.93 -0.13
C ASP A 664 -40.33 -30.38 -0.19
N LYS A 665 -41.51 -29.83 -0.52
CA LYS A 665 -41.76 -28.38 -0.65
C LYS A 665 -41.62 -27.58 0.65
N PRO A 666 -42.14 -28.01 1.82
CA PRO A 666 -41.95 -27.26 3.07
C PRO A 666 -40.47 -26.97 3.36
N SER A 667 -39.58 -27.94 3.14
CA SER A 667 -38.12 -27.74 3.29
C SER A 667 -37.56 -26.70 2.30
N SER A 668 -38.07 -26.69 1.07
CA SER A 668 -37.70 -25.66 0.08
C SER A 668 -38.16 -24.27 0.52
N LEU A 669 -39.38 -24.15 1.08
CA LEU A 669 -39.91 -22.91 1.62
C LEU A 669 -39.15 -22.42 2.86
N VAL A 670 -38.65 -23.33 3.71
CA VAL A 670 -37.75 -22.96 4.82
C VAL A 670 -36.52 -22.24 4.27
N THR A 671 -35.92 -22.76 3.20
CA THR A 671 -34.73 -22.15 2.58
C THR A 671 -35.07 -20.77 2.02
N ALA A 672 -36.17 -20.64 1.28
CA ALA A 672 -36.63 -19.36 0.74
C ALA A 672 -36.92 -18.32 1.83
N ALA A 673 -37.55 -18.72 2.94
CA ALA A 673 -37.84 -17.85 4.07
C ALA A 673 -36.57 -17.39 4.78
N ARG A 674 -35.58 -18.28 4.98
CA ARG A 674 -34.28 -17.93 5.57
C ARG A 674 -33.57 -16.84 4.77
N THR A 675 -33.50 -17.02 3.45
CA THR A 675 -32.86 -16.04 2.55
C THR A 675 -33.66 -14.72 2.50
N THR A 676 -34.99 -14.78 2.45
CA THR A 676 -35.83 -13.59 2.31
C THR A 676 -35.81 -12.72 3.58
N PHE A 677 -35.81 -13.35 4.75
CA PHE A 677 -35.92 -12.65 6.04
C PHE A 677 -34.61 -12.58 6.80
N GLU A 678 -33.48 -12.86 6.16
CA GLU A 678 -32.17 -12.89 6.80
C GLU A 678 -31.95 -11.62 7.64
N ASN A 679 -31.59 -11.80 8.92
CA ASN A 679 -31.35 -10.72 9.89
C ASN A 679 -32.56 -9.79 10.16
N THR A 680 -33.77 -10.17 9.76
CA THR A 680 -35.01 -9.46 10.13
C THR A 680 -35.71 -10.16 11.29
N ARG A 681 -36.59 -9.44 11.99
CA ARG A 681 -37.41 -10.00 13.07
C ARG A 681 -38.43 -11.07 12.61
N PHE A 682 -38.67 -11.16 11.31
CA PHE A 682 -39.63 -12.11 10.70
C PHE A 682 -39.01 -13.48 10.43
N HIS A 683 -37.68 -13.60 10.50
CA HIS A 683 -36.95 -14.83 10.20
C HIS A 683 -37.43 -16.01 11.04
N ASP A 684 -37.23 -15.94 12.36
CA ASP A 684 -37.47 -17.08 13.25
C ASP A 684 -38.95 -17.51 13.28
N PRO A 685 -39.95 -16.59 13.35
CA PRO A 685 -41.35 -17.00 13.37
C PRO A 685 -41.80 -17.77 12.11
N VAL A 686 -41.43 -17.29 10.92
CA VAL A 686 -41.84 -17.90 9.64
C VAL A 686 -41.10 -19.24 9.43
N VAL A 687 -39.78 -19.24 9.63
CA VAL A 687 -38.93 -20.43 9.47
C VAL A 687 -39.35 -21.53 10.44
N SER A 688 -39.60 -21.20 11.70
CA SER A 688 -39.98 -22.19 12.72
C SER A 688 -41.30 -22.88 12.38
N ARG A 689 -42.29 -22.12 11.87
CA ARG A 689 -43.59 -22.68 11.50
C ARG A 689 -43.49 -23.60 10.28
N LEU A 690 -42.71 -23.22 9.26
CA LEU A 690 -42.42 -24.08 8.11
C LEU A 690 -41.68 -25.36 8.50
N GLN A 691 -40.72 -25.28 9.43
CA GLN A 691 -40.03 -26.45 9.96
C GLN A 691 -40.98 -27.38 10.73
N ALA A 692 -41.92 -26.82 11.49
CA ALA A 692 -42.94 -27.62 12.17
C ALA A 692 -43.85 -28.36 11.18
N LEU A 693 -44.24 -27.71 10.08
CA LEU A 693 -45.00 -28.34 9.00
C LEU A 693 -44.20 -29.48 8.33
N ASP A 694 -42.94 -29.23 7.96
CA ASP A 694 -42.03 -30.24 7.39
C ASP A 694 -41.86 -31.44 8.32
N GLN A 695 -41.68 -31.19 9.62
CA GLN A 695 -41.53 -32.25 10.62
C GLN A 695 -42.81 -33.06 10.79
N ARG A 696 -43.98 -32.41 10.88
CA ARG A 696 -45.28 -33.10 10.94
C ARG A 696 -45.44 -34.09 9.79
N TRP A 697 -45.17 -33.66 8.56
CA TRP A 697 -45.29 -34.52 7.38
C TRP A 697 -44.30 -35.67 7.41
N LYS A 698 -43.05 -35.44 7.84
CA LYS A 698 -42.05 -36.50 8.04
C LYS A 698 -42.51 -37.53 9.07
N ASP A 699 -43.10 -37.09 10.18
CA ASP A 699 -43.61 -37.97 11.24
C ASP A 699 -44.81 -38.80 10.75
N GLU A 700 -45.75 -38.19 10.03
CA GLU A 700 -46.90 -38.88 9.43
C GLU A 700 -46.45 -39.96 8.42
N LEU A 701 -45.46 -39.64 7.58
CA LEU A 701 -44.88 -40.61 6.63
C LEU A 701 -44.14 -41.73 7.32
N ALA A 702 -43.37 -41.43 8.36
CA ALA A 702 -42.72 -42.45 9.17
C ALA A 702 -43.76 -43.40 9.80
N GLY A 703 -44.90 -42.86 10.26
CA GLY A 703 -46.05 -43.64 10.72
C GLY A 703 -46.63 -44.55 9.64
N VAL A 704 -46.88 -44.03 8.44
CA VAL A 704 -47.37 -44.82 7.29
C VAL A 704 -46.38 -45.92 6.90
N HIS A 705 -45.09 -45.60 6.83
CA HIS A 705 -44.04 -46.58 6.53
C HIS A 705 -43.94 -47.67 7.60
N GLY A 706 -43.99 -47.30 8.88
CA GLY A 706 -44.01 -48.24 9.99
C GLY A 706 -45.25 -49.15 9.96
N ALA A 707 -46.43 -48.61 9.68
CA ALA A 707 -47.65 -49.40 9.51
C ALA A 707 -47.56 -50.38 8.33
N ARG A 708 -46.99 -49.95 7.20
CA ARG A 708 -46.73 -50.82 6.03
C ARG A 708 -45.72 -51.92 6.36
N GLU A 709 -44.67 -51.62 7.12
CA GLU A 709 -43.69 -52.62 7.55
C GLU A 709 -44.31 -53.69 8.47
N VAL A 710 -45.15 -53.26 9.43
CA VAL A 710 -45.90 -54.17 10.30
C VAL A 710 -46.85 -55.05 9.49
N LEU A 711 -47.59 -54.46 8.53
CA LEU A 711 -48.48 -55.21 7.64
C LEU A 711 -47.69 -56.21 6.78
N CYS A 712 -46.54 -55.80 6.24
CA CYS A 712 -45.64 -56.67 5.48
C CYS A 712 -45.21 -57.88 6.32
N LYS A 713 -44.66 -57.66 7.52
CA LYS A 713 -44.24 -58.73 8.44
C LYS A 713 -45.38 -59.70 8.78
N LYS A 714 -46.58 -59.16 9.03
CA LYS A 714 -47.78 -59.97 9.29
C LYS A 714 -48.11 -60.87 8.10
N LEU A 715 -48.25 -60.30 6.91
CA LEU A 715 -48.60 -61.04 5.70
C LEU A 715 -47.51 -62.04 5.29
N THR A 716 -46.23 -61.71 5.50
CA THR A 716 -45.11 -62.64 5.30
C THR A 716 -45.23 -63.85 6.23
N SER A 717 -45.53 -63.61 7.52
CA SER A 717 -45.73 -64.69 8.50
C SER A 717 -46.93 -65.57 8.16
N GLU A 718 -48.05 -64.97 7.77
CA GLU A 718 -49.22 -65.72 7.27
C GLU A 718 -48.89 -66.53 6.02
N GLY A 719 -48.09 -65.94 5.12
CA GLY A 719 -47.62 -66.59 3.91
C GLY A 719 -46.77 -67.82 4.19
N ILE A 720 -45.80 -67.71 5.10
CA ILE A 720 -44.98 -68.82 5.59
C ILE A 720 -45.85 -69.94 6.18
N ALA A 721 -46.86 -69.59 6.99
CA ALA A 721 -47.76 -70.58 7.60
C ALA A 721 -48.65 -71.30 6.57
N LYS A 722 -49.12 -70.60 5.53
CA LYS A 722 -49.97 -71.16 4.46
C LYS A 722 -49.17 -72.02 3.47
N TRP A 723 -47.87 -71.75 3.31
CA TRP A 723 -47.04 -72.33 2.26
C TRP A 723 -46.99 -73.87 2.23
N PRO A 724 -46.81 -74.59 3.36
CA PRO A 724 -46.83 -76.06 3.34
C PRO A 724 -48.14 -76.66 2.84
N GLY A 725 -49.28 -76.01 3.14
CA GLY A 725 -50.60 -76.46 2.67
C GLY A 725 -50.80 -76.24 1.17
N ILE A 726 -50.21 -75.17 0.62
CA ILE A 726 -50.20 -74.89 -0.83
C ILE A 726 -49.35 -75.94 -1.55
N ILE A 727 -48.13 -76.20 -1.07
CA ILE A 727 -47.22 -77.15 -1.70
C ILE A 727 -47.73 -78.59 -1.60
N GLY A 728 -48.25 -79.00 -0.43
CA GLY A 728 -48.68 -80.38 -0.20
C GLY A 728 -49.79 -80.86 -1.14
N GLY A 729 -50.46 -79.95 -1.87
CA GLY A 729 -51.43 -80.26 -2.91
C GLY A 729 -50.85 -80.47 -4.31
N ILE A 730 -49.54 -80.28 -4.51
CA ILE A 730 -48.87 -80.32 -5.82
C ILE A 730 -47.95 -81.55 -5.87
N PRO A 731 -48.05 -82.42 -6.90
CA PRO A 731 -47.21 -83.61 -7.02
C PRO A 731 -45.79 -83.23 -7.47
N LEU A 732 -44.91 -82.93 -6.51
CA LEU A 732 -43.53 -82.51 -6.76
C LEU A 732 -42.60 -83.66 -7.13
N VAL A 733 -41.62 -83.39 -8.00
CA VAL A 733 -40.46 -84.26 -8.23
C VAL A 733 -39.46 -84.09 -7.07
N SER A 734 -38.97 -85.20 -6.50
CA SER A 734 -38.10 -85.18 -5.30
C SER A 734 -36.69 -84.63 -5.57
N ASP A 735 -36.15 -84.89 -6.76
CA ASP A 735 -34.77 -84.57 -7.13
C ASP A 735 -34.76 -83.83 -8.47
N PHE A 736 -35.04 -82.53 -8.42
CA PHE A 736 -35.06 -81.71 -9.63
C PHE A 736 -33.64 -81.42 -10.13
N ASP A 737 -33.32 -81.92 -11.33
CA ASP A 737 -32.17 -81.51 -12.12
C ASP A 737 -32.66 -80.84 -13.42
N PRO A 738 -32.37 -79.54 -13.65
CA PRO A 738 -32.78 -78.84 -14.85
C PRO A 738 -32.29 -79.49 -16.16
N GLY A 739 -31.16 -80.21 -16.12
CA GLY A 739 -30.58 -80.87 -17.30
C GLY A 739 -31.36 -82.10 -17.78
N SER A 740 -32.13 -82.74 -16.89
CA SER A 740 -32.86 -83.98 -17.17
C SER A 740 -34.39 -83.86 -17.00
N ALA A 741 -34.87 -82.66 -16.65
CA ALA A 741 -36.28 -82.36 -16.42
C ALA A 741 -37.16 -82.58 -17.67
N LYS A 742 -38.34 -83.14 -17.48
CA LYS A 742 -39.32 -83.38 -18.54
C LYS A 742 -40.44 -82.34 -18.51
N PRO A 743 -40.99 -81.93 -19.67
CA PRO A 743 -42.19 -81.11 -19.69
C PRO A 743 -43.32 -81.76 -18.88
N GLY A 744 -43.93 -80.98 -17.99
CA GLY A 744 -44.96 -81.45 -17.05
C GLY A 744 -44.46 -81.73 -15.63
N ASP A 745 -43.15 -81.86 -15.41
CA ASP A 745 -42.58 -82.02 -14.07
C ASP A 745 -42.88 -80.78 -13.22
N ALA A 746 -43.46 -80.99 -12.03
CA ALA A 746 -43.67 -79.91 -11.05
C ALA A 746 -42.50 -79.88 -10.06
N VAL A 747 -41.87 -78.71 -9.95
CA VAL A 747 -40.59 -78.54 -9.25
C VAL A 747 -40.73 -77.46 -8.20
N HIS A 748 -40.18 -77.70 -7.02
CA HIS A 748 -40.16 -76.74 -5.92
C HIS A 748 -38.74 -76.20 -5.73
N LEU A 749 -38.59 -74.90 -5.96
CA LEU A 749 -37.37 -74.15 -5.77
C LEU A 749 -37.51 -73.37 -4.46
N SER A 750 -36.84 -73.83 -3.41
CA SER A 750 -36.88 -73.22 -2.09
C SER A 750 -35.68 -72.31 -1.87
N GLY A 751 -35.90 -71.18 -1.21
CA GLY A 751 -34.83 -70.27 -0.80
C GLY A 751 -34.12 -69.56 -1.95
N VAL A 752 -34.82 -69.30 -3.06
CA VAL A 752 -34.25 -68.74 -4.29
C VAL A 752 -34.47 -67.25 -4.40
N TYR A 753 -33.53 -66.53 -5.02
CA TYR A 753 -33.69 -65.09 -5.29
C TYR A 753 -34.20 -64.88 -6.71
N ASN A 754 -35.16 -63.96 -6.88
CA ASN A 754 -35.58 -63.55 -8.21
C ASN A 754 -34.54 -62.60 -8.80
N ARG A 755 -33.91 -63.00 -9.89
CA ARG A 755 -32.87 -62.27 -10.61
C ARG A 755 -33.38 -61.64 -11.90
N ALA A 756 -34.70 -61.64 -12.13
CA ALA A 756 -35.33 -60.88 -13.20
C ALA A 756 -35.08 -59.37 -13.00
N GLY A 757 -34.63 -58.68 -14.04
CA GLY A 757 -34.16 -57.29 -13.99
C GLY A 757 -32.72 -57.09 -13.51
N TRP A 758 -32.13 -58.07 -12.83
CA TRP A 758 -30.77 -58.00 -12.28
C TRP A 758 -29.75 -58.68 -13.17
N ASP A 759 -29.84 -60.01 -13.25
CA ASP A 759 -28.98 -60.86 -14.07
C ASP A 759 -29.67 -61.26 -15.38
N PHE A 760 -31.00 -61.16 -15.43
CA PHE A 760 -31.81 -61.56 -16.58
C PHE A 760 -32.80 -60.46 -16.98
N ASP A 761 -33.18 -60.40 -18.26
CA ASP A 761 -34.09 -59.37 -18.78
C ASP A 761 -35.47 -59.49 -18.10
N GLY A 762 -35.80 -58.52 -17.24
CA GLY A 762 -37.05 -58.50 -16.48
C GLY A 762 -38.30 -58.30 -17.33
N GLY A 763 -38.15 -57.92 -18.60
CA GLY A 763 -39.27 -57.82 -19.54
C GLY A 763 -39.72 -59.16 -20.13
N GLN A 764 -38.88 -60.21 -20.04
CA GLN A 764 -39.15 -61.49 -20.70
C GLN A 764 -39.86 -62.51 -19.80
N TYR A 765 -39.49 -62.55 -18.53
CA TYR A 765 -40.06 -63.47 -17.53
C TYR A 765 -40.26 -62.73 -16.21
N GLY A 766 -41.36 -63.02 -15.52
CA GLY A 766 -41.63 -62.43 -14.20
C GLY A 766 -40.74 -63.01 -13.09
N PHE A 767 -40.26 -64.24 -13.28
CA PHE A 767 -39.30 -64.91 -12.41
C PHE A 767 -38.08 -65.36 -13.21
N SER A 768 -36.86 -65.16 -12.72
CA SER A 768 -35.66 -65.69 -13.36
C SER A 768 -34.57 -65.98 -12.35
N MET A 769 -33.86 -67.11 -12.48
CA MET A 769 -32.73 -67.42 -11.60
C MET A 769 -31.82 -68.49 -12.22
N ARG A 770 -30.66 -68.76 -11.60
CA ARG A 770 -29.80 -69.90 -11.97
C ARG A 770 -29.93 -71.01 -10.94
N PHE A 771 -30.28 -72.22 -11.38
CA PHE A 771 -30.32 -73.41 -10.55
C PHE A 771 -29.33 -74.44 -11.10
N ASN A 772 -28.38 -74.89 -10.29
CA ASN A 772 -27.31 -75.79 -10.71
C ASN A 772 -26.59 -75.33 -12.01
N GLY A 773 -26.36 -74.03 -12.14
CA GLY A 773 -25.71 -73.43 -13.31
C GLY A 773 -26.61 -73.24 -14.54
N VAL A 774 -27.85 -73.74 -14.54
CA VAL A 774 -28.80 -73.60 -15.64
C VAL A 774 -29.73 -72.41 -15.40
N PRO A 775 -29.83 -71.44 -16.34
CA PRO A 775 -30.82 -70.37 -16.26
C PRO A 775 -32.26 -70.92 -16.32
N LEU A 776 -33.13 -70.40 -15.47
CA LEU A 776 -34.56 -70.70 -15.43
C LEU A 776 -35.34 -69.42 -15.72
N GLY A 777 -36.33 -69.49 -16.62
CA GLY A 777 -37.23 -68.39 -16.94
C GLY A 777 -38.68 -68.76 -16.62
N GLY A 778 -39.29 -68.11 -15.64
CA GLY A 778 -40.62 -68.39 -15.14
C GLY A 778 -41.68 -67.38 -15.59
N VAL A 779 -42.75 -67.86 -16.20
CA VAL A 779 -43.96 -67.07 -16.47
C VAL A 779 -44.96 -67.32 -15.35
N TYR A 780 -45.38 -66.27 -14.67
CA TYR A 780 -46.40 -66.34 -13.62
C TYR A 780 -47.77 -66.69 -14.18
N GLU A 781 -48.49 -67.57 -13.49
CA GLU A 781 -49.93 -67.67 -13.67
C GLU A 781 -50.63 -66.35 -13.31
N SER A 782 -51.76 -66.10 -13.96
CA SER A 782 -52.47 -64.82 -13.84
C SER A 782 -52.86 -64.44 -12.40
N TYR A 783 -53.20 -65.42 -11.54
CA TYR A 783 -53.53 -65.17 -10.14
C TYR A 783 -52.30 -64.81 -9.30
N ILE A 784 -51.10 -65.22 -9.70
CA ILE A 784 -49.85 -64.83 -9.04
C ILE A 784 -49.55 -63.37 -9.37
N ASN A 785 -49.67 -62.97 -10.64
CA ASN A 785 -49.56 -61.56 -11.02
C ASN A 785 -50.55 -60.70 -10.23
N LYS A 786 -51.82 -61.10 -10.15
CA LYS A 786 -52.82 -60.39 -9.33
C LYS A 786 -52.43 -60.27 -7.86
N ALA A 787 -51.85 -61.31 -7.26
CA ALA A 787 -51.43 -61.28 -5.86
C ALA A 787 -50.20 -60.38 -5.64
N LEU A 788 -49.23 -60.42 -6.56
CA LEU A 788 -48.08 -59.51 -6.58
C LEU A 788 -48.53 -58.06 -6.76
N ASP A 789 -49.42 -57.81 -7.72
CA ASP A 789 -49.97 -56.48 -7.99
C ASP A 789 -50.77 -55.94 -6.80
N HIS A 790 -51.59 -56.78 -6.16
CA HIS A 790 -52.33 -56.40 -4.95
C HIS A 790 -51.37 -56.00 -3.82
N ALA A 791 -50.33 -56.80 -3.56
CA ALA A 791 -49.35 -56.47 -2.53
C ALA A 791 -48.55 -55.19 -2.87
N ALA A 792 -48.09 -55.04 -4.11
CA ALA A 792 -47.25 -53.93 -4.55
C ALA A 792 -48.02 -52.61 -4.74
N TYR A 793 -49.20 -52.64 -5.36
CA TYR A 793 -49.93 -51.45 -5.77
C TYR A 793 -51.10 -51.09 -4.87
N GLU A 794 -51.86 -52.08 -4.37
CA GLU A 794 -53.00 -51.79 -3.47
C GLU A 794 -52.53 -51.62 -2.03
N LEU A 795 -51.68 -52.53 -1.53
CA LEU A 795 -51.16 -52.48 -0.17
C LEU A 795 -49.85 -51.68 -0.03
N LYS A 796 -49.23 -51.30 -1.16
CA LYS A 796 -47.97 -50.55 -1.21
C LYS A 796 -46.85 -51.21 -0.40
N LEU A 797 -46.82 -52.54 -0.42
CA LEU A 797 -45.81 -53.34 0.26
C LEU A 797 -44.65 -53.61 -0.68
N ARG A 798 -43.45 -53.60 -0.12
CA ARG A 798 -42.25 -53.98 -0.86
C ARG A 798 -42.22 -55.51 -0.97
N ILE A 799 -42.13 -56.01 -2.20
CA ILE A 799 -41.80 -57.40 -2.49
C ILE A 799 -40.31 -57.41 -2.80
N ASP A 800 -39.49 -57.76 -1.80
CA ASP A 800 -38.04 -57.67 -1.92
C ASP A 800 -37.49 -58.89 -2.66
N ASP A 801 -36.86 -58.67 -3.81
CA ASP A 801 -36.20 -59.72 -4.58
C ASP A 801 -34.82 -60.11 -4.01
N HIS A 802 -34.36 -59.37 -3.00
CA HIS A 802 -33.20 -59.70 -2.16
C HIS A 802 -33.55 -60.63 -0.99
N GLU A 803 -34.82 -60.95 -0.79
CA GLU A 803 -35.25 -61.99 0.14
C GLU A 803 -35.43 -63.33 -0.56
N ALA A 804 -35.35 -64.41 0.21
CA ALA A 804 -35.47 -65.76 -0.30
C ALA A 804 -36.94 -66.10 -0.62
N TRP A 805 -37.21 -66.41 -1.89
CA TRP A 805 -38.52 -66.80 -2.40
C TRP A 805 -38.61 -68.32 -2.47
N ASP A 806 -39.84 -68.84 -2.35
CA ASP A 806 -40.12 -70.24 -2.68
C ASP A 806 -41.07 -70.28 -3.88
N VAL A 807 -40.72 -71.07 -4.89
CA VAL A 807 -41.41 -71.09 -6.18
C VAL A 807 -41.75 -72.51 -6.56
N VAL A 808 -42.99 -72.75 -6.98
CA VAL A 808 -43.38 -74.01 -7.62
C VAL A 808 -43.68 -73.75 -9.09
N GLY A 809 -42.93 -74.39 -9.96
CA GLY A 809 -43.06 -74.27 -11.41
C GLY A 809 -43.38 -75.60 -12.07
N VAL A 810 -44.14 -75.58 -13.17
CA VAL A 810 -44.27 -76.72 -14.08
C VAL A 810 -43.35 -76.50 -15.26
N VAL A 811 -42.49 -77.48 -15.54
CA VAL A 811 -41.54 -77.42 -16.65
C VAL A 811 -42.31 -77.38 -17.98
N LEU A 812 -42.05 -76.36 -18.79
CA LEU A 812 -42.61 -76.22 -20.15
C LEU A 812 -41.67 -76.77 -21.22
N GLY A 813 -40.39 -76.99 -20.87
CA GLY A 813 -39.33 -77.41 -21.78
C GLY A 813 -38.28 -76.32 -22.01
N PRO A 814 -37.40 -76.49 -23.02
CA PRO A 814 -36.32 -75.54 -23.29
C PRO A 814 -36.86 -74.20 -23.80
N GLY A 815 -36.10 -73.13 -23.57
CA GLY A 815 -36.35 -71.81 -24.11
C GLY A 815 -35.07 -70.97 -24.15
N SER A 816 -35.26 -69.67 -24.31
CA SER A 816 -34.17 -68.70 -24.21
C SER A 816 -34.56 -67.60 -23.23
N ILE A 817 -33.57 -67.07 -22.52
CA ILE A 817 -33.66 -65.88 -21.67
C ILE A 817 -32.49 -64.97 -22.01
N LYS A 818 -32.65 -63.65 -21.95
CA LYS A 818 -31.50 -62.76 -22.08
C LYS A 818 -30.81 -62.56 -20.73
N GLU A 819 -29.51 -62.80 -20.70
CA GLU A 819 -28.64 -62.60 -19.55
C GLU A 819 -27.89 -61.27 -19.67
N ARG A 820 -27.78 -60.54 -18.56
CA ARG A 820 -27.02 -59.30 -18.45
C ARG A 820 -25.54 -59.64 -18.49
N THR A 821 -24.87 -59.13 -19.50
CA THR A 821 -23.43 -59.19 -19.62
C THR A 821 -22.87 -57.78 -19.61
N ARG A 822 -21.75 -57.60 -18.93
CA ARG A 822 -21.01 -56.34 -18.93
C ARG A 822 -19.80 -56.52 -19.80
N ARG A 823 -19.62 -55.64 -20.77
CA ARG A 823 -18.38 -55.54 -21.53
C ARG A 823 -17.86 -54.12 -21.46
N GLU A 824 -16.58 -53.99 -21.20
CA GLU A 824 -15.88 -52.73 -21.34
C GLU A 824 -15.60 -52.51 -22.82
N ILE A 825 -16.09 -51.41 -23.37
CA ILE A 825 -15.68 -50.96 -24.70
C ILE A 825 -14.95 -49.63 -24.61
N ARG A 826 -13.97 -49.45 -25.48
CA ARG A 826 -13.22 -48.21 -25.58
C ARG A 826 -13.87 -47.32 -26.63
N ILE A 827 -14.43 -46.19 -26.22
CA ILE A 827 -14.96 -45.15 -27.11
C ILE A 827 -13.99 -43.96 -27.03
N GLY A 828 -13.08 -43.87 -27.99
CA GLY A 828 -11.99 -42.88 -27.96
C GLY A 828 -10.98 -43.12 -26.84
N MET A 829 -10.85 -42.17 -25.91
CA MET A 829 -9.91 -42.22 -24.78
C MET A 829 -10.54 -42.75 -23.48
N THR A 830 -11.87 -42.87 -23.41
CA THR A 830 -12.59 -43.39 -22.25
C THR A 830 -12.96 -44.86 -22.44
N THR A 831 -12.85 -45.64 -21.37
CA THR A 831 -13.43 -46.98 -21.27
C THR A 831 -14.81 -46.83 -20.65
N GLU A 832 -15.84 -47.26 -21.37
CA GLU A 832 -17.21 -47.30 -20.87
C GLU A 832 -17.66 -48.75 -20.69
N THR A 833 -18.30 -49.04 -19.56
CA THR A 833 -18.93 -50.33 -19.31
C THR A 833 -20.32 -50.30 -19.94
N ILE A 834 -20.48 -51.02 -21.05
CA ILE A 834 -21.80 -51.20 -21.67
C ILE A 834 -22.41 -52.48 -21.15
N GLU A 835 -23.69 -52.41 -20.82
CA GLU A 835 -24.50 -53.55 -20.43
C GLU A 835 -25.26 -54.06 -21.66
N GLU A 836 -25.07 -55.34 -21.99
CA GLU A 836 -25.74 -56.01 -23.10
C GLU A 836 -26.56 -57.20 -22.59
N TRP A 837 -27.72 -57.43 -23.20
CA TRP A 837 -28.62 -58.54 -22.88
C TRP A 837 -28.47 -59.64 -23.93
N ILE A 838 -27.69 -60.68 -23.61
CA ILE A 838 -27.35 -61.76 -24.56
C ILE A 838 -28.30 -62.95 -24.37
N PRO A 839 -28.95 -63.47 -25.42
CA PRO A 839 -29.80 -64.64 -25.30
C PRO A 839 -28.98 -65.88 -24.95
N VAL A 840 -29.33 -66.54 -23.85
CA VAL A 840 -28.79 -67.82 -23.41
C VAL A 840 -29.91 -68.87 -23.34
N ASN A 841 -29.56 -70.15 -23.44
CA ASN A 841 -30.53 -71.23 -23.28
C ASN A 841 -31.01 -71.27 -21.83
N CYS A 842 -32.31 -71.43 -21.63
CA CYS A 842 -32.92 -71.60 -20.31
C CYS A 842 -33.91 -72.75 -20.30
N LEU A 843 -34.29 -73.20 -19.10
CA LEU A 843 -35.46 -74.02 -18.90
C LEU A 843 -36.65 -73.11 -18.58
N ARG A 844 -37.75 -73.25 -19.33
CA ARG A 844 -38.96 -72.46 -19.12
C ARG A 844 -39.84 -73.12 -18.08
N LEU A 845 -40.29 -72.31 -17.12
CA LEU A 845 -41.23 -72.71 -16.08
C LEU A 845 -42.53 -71.93 -16.25
N ARG A 846 -43.65 -72.60 -16.00
CA ARG A 846 -44.92 -71.97 -15.67
C ARG A 846 -45.04 -71.96 -14.16
N VAL A 847 -44.90 -70.79 -13.55
CA VAL A 847 -44.94 -70.65 -12.09
C VAL A 847 -46.39 -70.73 -11.64
N ILE A 848 -46.71 -71.80 -10.90
CA ILE A 848 -48.07 -72.13 -10.42
C ILE A 848 -48.25 -71.89 -8.91
N ALA A 849 -47.17 -71.76 -8.14
CA ALA A 849 -47.25 -71.25 -6.78
C ALA A 849 -46.03 -70.41 -6.44
N LEU A 850 -46.21 -69.42 -5.56
CA LEU A 850 -45.16 -68.48 -5.17
C LEU A 850 -45.33 -68.09 -3.70
N ARG A 851 -44.23 -68.09 -2.94
CA ARG A 851 -44.06 -67.38 -1.68
C ARG A 851 -42.92 -66.36 -1.82
N ALA A 852 -43.24 -65.08 -1.75
CA ALA A 852 -42.29 -63.98 -1.88
C ALA A 852 -42.68 -62.85 -0.91
N GLY A 853 -41.99 -62.77 0.24
CA GLY A 853 -42.34 -61.84 1.31
C GLY A 853 -43.82 -61.93 1.70
N PRO A 854 -44.61 -60.84 1.57
CA PRO A 854 -46.02 -60.81 1.99
C PRO A 854 -46.97 -61.61 1.08
N VAL A 855 -46.48 -62.17 -0.03
CA VAL A 855 -47.29 -62.92 -1.00
C VAL A 855 -47.06 -64.41 -0.80
N ALA A 856 -48.15 -65.17 -0.62
CA ALA A 856 -48.12 -66.63 -0.68
C ALA A 856 -49.40 -67.13 -1.37
N VAL A 857 -49.24 -67.70 -2.56
CA VAL A 857 -50.36 -68.03 -3.46
C VAL A 857 -50.05 -69.31 -4.22
N GLY A 858 -51.09 -70.10 -4.52
CA GLY A 858 -51.00 -71.29 -5.36
C GLY A 858 -52.34 -71.61 -6.03
N PRO A 859 -52.44 -72.75 -6.73
CA PRO A 859 -53.65 -73.14 -7.42
C PRO A 859 -54.82 -73.27 -6.45
N GLN A 860 -55.98 -72.72 -6.79
CA GLN A 860 -57.21 -72.97 -6.03
C GLN A 860 -57.63 -74.43 -6.27
N LYS A 861 -57.89 -75.16 -5.19
CA LYS A 861 -58.43 -76.53 -5.26
C LYS A 861 -59.87 -76.56 -5.75
#